data_AF-A0A560PY61-F1
#
_entry.id   AF-A0A560PY61-F1
#
_cell.length_a   1.000
_cell.length_b   1.000
_cell.length_c   1.000
_cell.angle_alpha   90.00
_cell.angle_beta   90.00
_cell.angle_gamma   90.00
#
_symmetry.space_group_name_H-M   'P 1'
#
loop_
_entity.id
_entity.type
_entity.pdbx_description
1 polymer ?
#
loop_
_entity_poly.entity_id
_entity_poly.type
_entity_poly.pdbx_seq_one_letter_code
_entity_poly.pdbx_strand_id
1 'polypeptide(L)'
;MSYQVLARKWRPRSFREMVGQTHVLKALINALDSQRLHHAYLFTGTRGVGKTTIARIIAKCLNCETGITSTPCGECSVCQEIDEGRFVDLIEIDAASRTKVEDTRELLDNVQYAPSRGRFKVYLIDEVHMLSSHSFNALLKTLEEPPPYVKFILATTDPQKLPATILSRCLQFSLKNMTPERVVEHLSHVLGVENVPFEDDALWLLGRAADGSMRDAMSLTDQAIAFGEGKVMAADVRAMLGTLDHGQVYDVLHALIDGDARALLEAVRHLAEQGPDWNGVLSEILNVLHRVAIAQALPDGVDNGHGDRDRVLALAQALPAEDVQFYYQMGLIGRRDLPLAPDPRGGFEMVLLRMLAFRPADTADAPRQVLKPVGISQATADSAKPVAAAPAVAPAAAPAPAAVAPVMEPAPAPVAEPEPEPLPEPVAEVIIDLPWDDPVEPEIVQQPVVEPVLETVAEQPELPPMPLPTPDSVVPEAPEWVAAPMPEPTAADVDVATPGMDLDDEPPLDEDYIEPDMDSAYSYLDDLASEHAAEPAPEPEPEPAAMPATGLALQWLELFPKLPITGMTGSIAANCTLIAVEGDHWLLHLDPAHSALFNATQQRRLNDALNQYHQRTLTLSIELIKPEQETPAQAASRRRADRQREAEESIHSDPFIQQMMQQFGAVVRHDTIEPVEAPVTQGS
;
A
#
# COMPACT_ATOMS: atom_id res chain seq x y z
N MET A 1 14.50 -32.91 -9.64
CA MET A 1 13.56 -32.60 -8.55
C MET A 1 13.03 -31.20 -8.81
N SER A 2 11.72 -31.00 -8.85
CA SER A 2 11.13 -29.67 -9.06
C SER A 2 11.47 -28.79 -7.86
N TYR A 3 12.24 -27.72 -8.08
CA TYR A 3 12.50 -26.70 -7.07
C TYR A 3 11.16 -26.16 -6.55
N GLN A 4 10.88 -26.36 -5.26
CA GLN A 4 9.71 -25.79 -4.60
C GLN A 4 10.15 -24.55 -3.85
N VAL A 5 9.45 -23.44 -4.11
CA VAL A 5 9.57 -22.17 -3.37
C VAL A 5 9.47 -22.44 -1.86
N LEU A 6 10.38 -21.88 -1.06
CA LEU A 6 10.44 -22.00 0.40
C LEU A 6 9.08 -21.67 1.04
N ALA A 7 8.40 -20.63 0.54
CA ALA A 7 7.07 -20.24 1.01
C ALA A 7 6.00 -21.36 0.91
N ARG A 8 6.21 -22.34 0.01
CA ARG A 8 5.33 -23.52 -0.13
C ARG A 8 5.87 -24.72 0.66
N LYS A 9 7.18 -24.91 0.68
CA LYS A 9 7.86 -26.01 1.41
C LYS A 9 7.67 -25.89 2.93
N TRP A 10 7.83 -24.68 3.46
CA TRP A 10 7.77 -24.36 4.89
C TRP A 10 6.38 -23.91 5.36
N ARG A 11 5.33 -24.15 4.56
CA ARG A 11 3.97 -23.86 4.99
C ARG A 11 3.63 -24.76 6.21
N PRO A 12 3.25 -24.18 7.37
CA PRO A 12 2.94 -24.94 8.57
C PRO A 12 1.87 -26.01 8.33
N ARG A 13 2.13 -27.24 8.77
CA ARG A 13 1.18 -28.36 8.63
C ARG A 13 0.34 -28.58 9.88
N SER A 14 0.83 -28.09 11.02
CA SER A 14 0.20 -28.20 12.34
C SER A 14 0.13 -26.84 13.05
N PHE A 15 -0.75 -26.72 14.06
CA PHE A 15 -0.84 -25.49 14.86
C PHE A 15 0.44 -25.18 15.66
N ARG A 16 1.28 -26.19 15.93
CA ARG A 16 2.53 -26.03 16.71
C ARG A 16 3.67 -25.41 15.90
N GLU A 17 3.68 -25.64 14.59
CA GLU A 17 4.67 -25.08 13.67
C GLU A 17 4.36 -23.62 13.29
N MET A 18 3.16 -23.14 13.60
CA MET A 18 2.78 -21.78 13.28
C MET A 18 3.49 -20.80 14.20
N VAL A 19 4.19 -19.85 13.59
CA VAL A 19 4.88 -18.78 14.30
C VAL A 19 3.87 -17.69 14.68
N GLY A 20 3.82 -17.37 15.98
CA GLY A 20 2.96 -16.30 16.50
C GLY A 20 1.48 -16.69 16.69
N GLN A 21 0.62 -15.68 16.80
CA GLN A 21 -0.85 -15.83 16.90
C GLN A 21 -1.35 -16.69 18.07
N THR A 22 -0.65 -16.65 19.20
CA THR A 22 -0.91 -17.52 20.35
C THR A 22 -2.34 -17.40 20.89
N HIS A 23 -2.97 -16.22 20.76
CA HIS A 23 -4.35 -15.99 21.19
C HIS A 23 -5.36 -16.73 20.31
N VAL A 24 -5.21 -16.69 18.98
CA VAL A 24 -6.09 -17.39 18.04
C VAL A 24 -5.91 -18.90 18.16
N LEU A 25 -4.65 -19.36 18.20
CA LEU A 25 -4.32 -20.78 18.30
C LEU A 25 -4.91 -21.44 19.55
N LYS A 26 -4.78 -20.80 20.73
CA LYS A 26 -5.35 -21.31 21.97
C LYS A 26 -6.87 -21.45 21.90
N ALA A 27 -7.55 -20.46 21.35
CA ALA A 27 -9.00 -20.50 21.20
C ALA A 27 -9.45 -21.63 20.25
N LEU A 28 -8.76 -21.82 19.12
CA LEU A 28 -9.05 -22.88 18.15
C LEU A 28 -8.78 -24.28 18.72
N ILE A 29 -7.64 -24.47 19.40
CA ILE A 29 -7.28 -25.74 20.05
C ILE A 29 -8.35 -26.10 21.09
N ASN A 30 -8.72 -25.15 21.95
CA ASN A 30 -9.77 -25.37 22.96
C ASN A 30 -11.13 -25.67 22.33
N ALA A 31 -11.50 -25.03 21.22
CA ALA A 31 -12.75 -25.28 20.52
C ALA A 31 -12.79 -26.68 19.88
N LEU A 32 -11.67 -27.14 19.31
CA LEU A 32 -11.53 -28.49 18.75
C LEU A 32 -11.58 -29.57 19.84
N ASP A 33 -10.85 -29.38 20.93
CA ASP A 33 -10.77 -30.36 22.03
C ASP A 33 -12.09 -30.47 22.81
N SER A 34 -12.82 -29.35 22.97
CA SER A 34 -14.14 -29.34 23.61
C SER A 34 -15.29 -29.72 22.66
N GLN A 35 -15.01 -29.99 21.38
CA GLN A 35 -15.98 -30.21 20.30
C GLN A 35 -17.06 -29.12 20.16
N ARG A 36 -16.74 -27.88 20.59
CA ARG A 36 -17.61 -26.71 20.42
C ARG A 36 -17.32 -26.02 19.09
N LEU A 37 -17.65 -26.71 18.01
CA LEU A 37 -17.35 -26.26 16.65
C LEU A 37 -18.41 -25.29 16.13
N HIS A 38 -18.03 -24.03 15.93
CA HIS A 38 -18.88 -23.05 15.26
C HIS A 38 -19.15 -23.48 13.79
N HIS A 39 -20.24 -23.01 13.19
CA HIS A 39 -20.55 -23.31 11.79
C HIS A 39 -19.79 -22.41 10.81
N ALA A 40 -19.42 -21.19 11.24
CA ALA A 40 -18.66 -20.23 10.44
C ALA A 40 -17.53 -19.56 11.24
N TYR A 41 -16.32 -19.55 10.67
CA TYR A 41 -15.14 -18.86 11.21
C TYR A 41 -14.74 -17.73 10.27
N LEU A 42 -14.44 -16.55 10.81
CA LEU A 42 -13.95 -15.40 10.04
C LEU A 42 -12.53 -15.03 10.50
N PHE A 43 -11.55 -15.19 9.62
CA PHE A 43 -10.17 -14.79 9.84
C PHE A 43 -9.92 -13.43 9.20
N THR A 44 -9.53 -12.45 10.02
CA THR A 44 -9.21 -11.08 9.58
C THR A 44 -7.72 -10.80 9.81
N GLY A 45 -7.09 -10.04 8.91
CA GLY A 45 -5.69 -9.63 9.07
C GLY A 45 -5.03 -9.36 7.73
N THR A 46 -3.84 -8.77 7.73
CA THR A 46 -3.08 -8.44 6.52
C THR A 46 -2.78 -9.68 5.65
N ARG A 47 -2.35 -9.46 4.41
CA ARG A 47 -2.01 -10.55 3.50
C ARG A 47 -0.82 -11.34 4.06
N GLY A 48 -0.84 -12.67 3.90
CA GLY A 48 0.33 -13.51 4.21
C GLY A 48 0.65 -13.76 5.69
N VAL A 49 -0.16 -13.29 6.64
CA VAL A 49 -0.06 -13.64 8.09
C VAL A 49 -0.52 -15.06 8.43
N GLY A 50 -1.03 -15.82 7.45
CA GLY A 50 -1.40 -17.24 7.64
C GLY A 50 -2.89 -17.56 7.70
N LYS A 51 -3.80 -16.66 7.29
CA LYS A 51 -5.26 -16.89 7.23
C LYS A 51 -5.63 -18.22 6.55
N THR A 52 -5.23 -18.39 5.30
CA THR A 52 -5.49 -19.59 4.48
C THR A 52 -4.80 -20.83 5.05
N THR A 53 -3.62 -20.66 5.66
CA THR A 53 -2.88 -21.76 6.33
C THR A 53 -3.65 -22.28 7.54
N ILE A 54 -4.13 -21.38 8.41
CA ILE A 54 -4.98 -21.72 9.55
C ILE A 54 -6.23 -22.45 9.09
N ALA A 55 -6.88 -21.93 8.06
CA ALA A 55 -8.08 -22.55 7.49
C ALA A 55 -7.85 -24.00 7.03
N ARG A 56 -6.73 -24.25 6.33
CA ARG A 56 -6.34 -25.61 5.92
C ARG A 56 -6.04 -26.52 7.11
N ILE A 57 -5.35 -26.02 8.14
CA ILE A 57 -5.07 -26.80 9.36
C ILE A 57 -6.39 -27.17 10.07
N ILE A 58 -7.33 -26.23 10.16
CA ILE A 58 -8.68 -26.51 10.71
C ILE A 58 -9.38 -27.59 9.88
N ALA A 59 -9.35 -27.49 8.54
CA ALA A 59 -9.94 -28.49 7.67
C ALA A 59 -9.34 -29.89 7.91
N LYS A 60 -8.03 -29.98 8.13
CA LYS A 60 -7.37 -31.25 8.53
C LYS A 60 -7.86 -31.74 9.88
N CYS A 61 -7.89 -30.86 10.88
CA CYS A 61 -8.33 -31.21 12.24
C CYS A 61 -9.76 -31.76 12.27
N LEU A 62 -10.63 -31.24 11.39
CA LEU A 62 -12.03 -31.67 11.27
C LEU A 62 -12.18 -33.01 10.52
N ASN A 63 -11.37 -33.24 9.49
CA ASN A 63 -11.51 -34.38 8.58
C ASN A 63 -10.47 -35.50 8.76
N CYS A 64 -9.60 -35.39 9.77
CA CYS A 64 -8.61 -36.43 10.07
C CYS A 64 -9.27 -37.77 10.38
N GLU A 65 -8.70 -38.86 9.86
CA GLU A 65 -9.23 -40.22 10.05
C GLU A 65 -9.20 -40.65 11.52
N THR A 66 -8.21 -40.18 12.29
CA THR A 66 -8.06 -40.46 13.73
C THR A 66 -9.15 -39.85 14.61
N GLY A 67 -9.90 -38.86 14.11
CA GLY A 67 -10.87 -38.12 14.91
C GLY A 67 -10.79 -36.61 14.71
N ILE A 68 -11.73 -35.90 15.32
CA ILE A 68 -11.63 -34.44 15.48
C ILE A 68 -10.63 -34.20 16.59
N THR A 69 -9.46 -33.67 16.24
CA THR A 69 -8.37 -33.41 17.18
C THR A 69 -7.66 -32.11 16.81
N SER A 70 -7.11 -31.43 17.81
CA SER A 70 -6.24 -30.26 17.62
C SER A 70 -4.87 -30.61 17.01
N THR A 71 -4.45 -31.88 17.07
CA THR A 71 -3.18 -32.35 16.49
C THR A 71 -3.43 -33.32 15.35
N PRO A 72 -3.50 -32.84 14.09
CA PRO A 72 -3.72 -33.72 12.94
C PRO A 72 -2.51 -34.65 12.77
N CYS A 73 -2.74 -35.90 12.35
CA CYS A 73 -1.65 -36.89 12.24
C CYS A 73 -0.66 -36.59 11.10
N GLY A 74 -1.07 -35.88 10.05
CA GLY A 74 -0.20 -35.54 8.90
C GLY A 74 0.13 -36.69 7.96
N GLU A 75 -0.12 -37.94 8.37
CA GLU A 75 0.20 -39.14 7.60
C GLU A 75 -1.03 -39.77 6.90
N CYS A 76 -2.24 -39.39 7.31
CA CYS A 76 -3.47 -39.93 6.75
C CYS A 76 -3.71 -39.50 5.30
N SER A 77 -4.49 -40.28 4.53
CA SER A 77 -4.80 -39.97 3.13
C SER A 77 -5.46 -38.59 2.99
N VAL A 78 -6.42 -38.29 3.86
CA VAL A 78 -7.11 -37.00 3.92
C VAL A 78 -6.14 -35.86 4.25
N CYS A 79 -5.21 -36.09 5.17
CA CYS A 79 -4.24 -35.10 5.63
C CYS A 79 -3.30 -34.66 4.50
N GLN A 80 -2.80 -35.64 3.72
CA GLN A 80 -1.94 -35.42 2.56
C GLN A 80 -2.70 -34.76 1.41
N GLU A 81 -3.91 -35.22 1.10
CA GLU A 81 -4.75 -34.62 0.06
C GLU A 81 -5.09 -33.15 0.35
N ILE A 82 -5.31 -32.77 1.62
CA ILE A 82 -5.55 -31.37 2.02
C ILE A 82 -4.29 -30.51 1.85
N ASP A 83 -3.11 -31.04 2.18
CA ASP A 83 -1.84 -30.33 1.99
C ASP A 83 -1.53 -30.04 0.52
N GLU A 84 -1.88 -30.98 -0.34
CA GLU A 84 -1.72 -30.84 -1.79
C GLU A 84 -2.83 -30.02 -2.45
N GLY A 85 -3.91 -29.71 -1.72
CA GLY A 85 -5.07 -28.99 -2.23
C GLY A 85 -5.94 -29.82 -3.19
N ARG A 86 -5.96 -31.14 -3.02
CA ARG A 86 -6.71 -32.10 -3.87
C ARG A 86 -7.92 -32.72 -3.18
N PHE A 87 -8.18 -32.35 -1.93
CA PHE A 87 -9.24 -32.94 -1.13
C PHE A 87 -10.63 -32.47 -1.59
N VAL A 88 -11.51 -33.42 -1.95
CA VAL A 88 -12.81 -33.14 -2.58
C VAL A 88 -13.76 -32.37 -1.67
N ASP A 89 -13.76 -32.65 -0.37
CA ASP A 89 -14.66 -32.01 0.59
C ASP A 89 -14.08 -30.70 1.19
N LEU A 90 -12.92 -30.23 0.71
CA LEU A 90 -12.40 -28.88 0.96
C LEU A 90 -12.53 -28.07 -0.33
N ILE A 91 -13.53 -27.19 -0.38
CA ILE A 91 -13.77 -26.33 -1.53
C ILE A 91 -13.13 -24.98 -1.25
N GLU A 92 -12.05 -24.69 -1.96
CA GLU A 92 -11.35 -23.42 -1.88
C GLU A 92 -11.83 -22.48 -2.98
N ILE A 93 -12.31 -21.31 -2.58
CA ILE A 93 -12.83 -20.26 -3.45
C ILE A 93 -12.01 -19.00 -3.15
N ASP A 94 -11.21 -18.57 -4.11
CA ASP A 94 -10.56 -17.26 -4.06
C ASP A 94 -11.45 -16.26 -4.79
N ALA A 95 -12.12 -15.39 -4.02
CA ALA A 95 -13.07 -14.42 -4.53
C ALA A 95 -12.42 -13.38 -5.46
N ALA A 96 -11.11 -13.14 -5.33
CA ALA A 96 -10.39 -12.22 -6.23
C ALA A 96 -10.17 -12.83 -7.63
N SER A 97 -9.99 -14.15 -7.71
CA SER A 97 -9.72 -14.84 -8.98
C SER A 97 -10.99 -15.30 -9.73
N ARG A 98 -12.07 -15.58 -9.00
CA ARG A 98 -13.35 -16.06 -9.55
C ARG A 98 -14.41 -14.98 -9.44
N THR A 99 -14.28 -13.97 -10.30
CA THR A 99 -15.23 -12.85 -10.38
C THR A 99 -16.52 -13.17 -11.15
N LYS A 100 -16.59 -14.30 -11.84
CA LYS A 100 -17.84 -14.76 -12.49
C LYS A 100 -18.86 -15.09 -11.40
N VAL A 101 -19.89 -14.27 -11.32
CA VAL A 101 -20.93 -14.29 -10.30
C VAL A 101 -21.64 -15.65 -10.25
N GLU A 102 -21.72 -16.32 -11.40
CA GLU A 102 -22.38 -17.62 -11.59
C GLU A 102 -21.63 -18.78 -10.91
N ASP A 103 -20.30 -18.84 -11.06
CA ASP A 103 -19.47 -19.95 -10.57
C ASP A 103 -19.53 -20.08 -9.04
N THR A 104 -19.55 -18.95 -8.33
CA THR A 104 -19.62 -18.95 -6.86
C THR A 104 -21.00 -19.40 -6.36
N ARG A 105 -22.06 -19.03 -7.08
CA ARG A 105 -23.43 -19.38 -6.71
C ARG A 105 -23.70 -20.87 -6.88
N GLU A 106 -23.28 -21.46 -8.00
CA GLU A 106 -23.45 -22.90 -8.24
C GLU A 106 -22.74 -23.74 -7.17
N LEU A 107 -21.56 -23.31 -6.72
CA LEU A 107 -20.82 -23.98 -5.65
C LEU A 107 -21.51 -23.89 -4.29
N LEU A 108 -22.24 -22.78 -4.04
CA LEU A 108 -23.02 -22.56 -2.82
C LEU A 108 -24.36 -23.31 -2.84
N ASP A 109 -25.00 -23.45 -4.01
CA ASP A 109 -26.22 -24.25 -4.14
C ASP A 109 -25.93 -25.74 -3.85
N ASN A 110 -24.71 -26.20 -4.15
CA ASN A 110 -24.22 -27.54 -3.82
C ASN A 110 -23.92 -27.77 -2.32
N VAL A 111 -24.11 -26.77 -1.44
CA VAL A 111 -23.87 -26.91 0.01
C VAL A 111 -24.83 -27.91 0.66
N GLN A 112 -26.01 -28.10 0.10
CA GLN A 112 -27.05 -29.00 0.65
C GLN A 112 -26.74 -30.49 0.50
N TYR A 113 -25.66 -30.85 -0.19
CA TYR A 113 -25.25 -32.24 -0.37
C TYR A 113 -24.22 -32.67 0.69
N ALA A 114 -24.41 -33.88 1.22
CA ALA A 114 -23.51 -34.51 2.19
C ALA A 114 -22.07 -34.66 1.65
N PRO A 115 -21.05 -34.67 2.53
CA PRO A 115 -19.66 -34.88 2.15
C PRO A 115 -19.42 -36.27 1.54
N SER A 116 -18.44 -36.37 0.64
CA SER A 116 -18.15 -37.60 -0.11
C SER A 116 -17.25 -38.58 0.65
N ARG A 117 -16.17 -38.07 1.27
CA ARG A 117 -15.20 -38.87 2.05
C ARG A 117 -15.00 -38.34 3.46
N GLY A 118 -15.06 -37.02 3.64
CA GLY A 118 -14.84 -36.33 4.90
C GLY A 118 -16.01 -36.44 5.88
N ARG A 119 -15.75 -36.05 7.13
CA ARG A 119 -16.79 -35.89 8.16
C ARG A 119 -17.55 -34.58 7.95
N PHE A 120 -16.84 -33.55 7.49
CA PHE A 120 -17.34 -32.22 7.23
C PHE A 120 -16.97 -31.76 5.82
N LYS A 121 -17.91 -31.07 5.18
CA LYS A 121 -17.70 -30.31 3.96
C LYS A 121 -17.27 -28.89 4.33
N VAL A 122 -16.01 -28.55 4.05
CA VAL A 122 -15.41 -27.29 4.46
C VAL A 122 -15.34 -26.35 3.25
N TYR A 123 -15.95 -25.18 3.38
CA TYR A 123 -15.88 -24.11 2.40
C TYR A 123 -14.88 -23.05 2.87
N LEU A 124 -13.75 -22.94 2.18
CA LEU A 124 -12.74 -21.92 2.41
C LEU A 124 -12.90 -20.82 1.38
N ILE A 125 -13.35 -19.65 1.81
CA ILE A 125 -13.51 -18.46 0.96
C ILE A 125 -12.43 -17.46 1.33
N ASP A 126 -11.45 -17.27 0.46
CA ASP A 126 -10.39 -16.27 0.62
C ASP A 126 -10.79 -14.94 -0.02
N GLU A 127 -10.32 -13.84 0.59
CA GLU A 127 -10.71 -12.45 0.29
C GLU A 127 -12.23 -12.27 0.12
N VAL A 128 -13.02 -12.76 1.10
CA VAL A 128 -14.49 -12.80 1.03
C VAL A 128 -15.14 -11.44 0.73
N HIS A 129 -14.47 -10.32 1.05
CA HIS A 129 -14.95 -8.97 0.74
C HIS A 129 -15.03 -8.68 -0.78
N MET A 130 -14.35 -9.46 -1.62
CA MET A 130 -14.38 -9.35 -3.09
C MET A 130 -15.59 -10.05 -3.72
N LEU A 131 -16.46 -10.70 -2.93
CA LEU A 131 -17.66 -11.34 -3.46
C LEU A 131 -18.70 -10.31 -3.94
N SER A 132 -19.48 -10.69 -4.93
CA SER A 132 -20.62 -9.90 -5.38
C SER A 132 -21.73 -9.85 -4.33
N SER A 133 -22.54 -8.79 -4.32
CA SER A 133 -23.72 -8.64 -3.43
C SER A 133 -24.71 -9.80 -3.55
N HIS A 134 -24.82 -10.41 -4.73
CA HIS A 134 -25.68 -11.57 -4.95
C HIS A 134 -25.14 -12.84 -4.28
N SER A 135 -23.82 -13.08 -4.39
CA SER A 135 -23.13 -14.20 -3.73
C SER A 135 -23.21 -14.08 -2.20
N PHE A 136 -23.12 -12.85 -1.67
CA PHE A 136 -23.31 -12.59 -0.25
C PHE A 136 -24.71 -12.95 0.25
N ASN A 137 -25.76 -12.63 -0.51
CA ASN A 137 -27.13 -12.98 -0.13
C ASN A 137 -27.37 -14.50 -0.14
N ALA A 138 -26.72 -15.24 -1.04
CA ALA A 138 -26.76 -16.71 -1.04
C ALA A 138 -26.05 -17.31 0.19
N LEU A 139 -24.91 -16.73 0.58
CA LEU A 139 -24.20 -17.11 1.81
C LEU A 139 -25.05 -16.83 3.05
N LEU A 140 -25.73 -15.69 3.14
CA LEU A 140 -26.55 -15.33 4.30
C LEU A 140 -27.65 -16.37 4.58
N LYS A 141 -28.35 -16.84 3.54
CA LYS A 141 -29.38 -17.89 3.68
C LYS A 141 -28.80 -19.18 4.28
N THR A 142 -27.57 -19.51 3.88
CA THR A 142 -26.90 -20.75 4.29
C THR A 142 -26.23 -20.61 5.66
N LEU A 143 -25.80 -19.40 6.04
CA LEU A 143 -25.23 -19.09 7.35
C LEU A 143 -26.31 -19.00 8.45
N GLU A 144 -27.55 -18.65 8.09
CA GLU A 144 -28.69 -18.65 9.02
C GLU A 144 -29.13 -20.06 9.41
N GLU A 145 -29.23 -20.96 8.42
CA GLU A 145 -29.63 -22.36 8.64
C GLU A 145 -28.57 -23.33 8.06
N PRO A 146 -27.40 -23.44 8.71
CA PRO A 146 -26.32 -24.28 8.20
C PRO A 146 -26.61 -25.77 8.41
N PRO A 147 -26.37 -26.63 7.40
CA PRO A 147 -26.39 -28.07 7.62
C PRO A 147 -25.30 -28.50 8.62
N PRO A 148 -25.54 -29.55 9.45
CA PRO A 148 -24.64 -29.91 10.55
C PRO A 148 -23.25 -30.38 10.09
N TYR A 149 -23.14 -30.86 8.84
CA TYR A 149 -21.90 -31.34 8.23
C TYR A 149 -21.16 -30.25 7.44
N VAL A 150 -21.67 -29.03 7.35
CA VAL A 150 -21.05 -27.92 6.61
C VAL A 150 -20.31 -27.00 7.58
N LYS A 151 -19.11 -26.58 7.19
CA LYS A 151 -18.32 -25.59 7.92
C LYS A 151 -17.79 -24.52 6.97
N PHE A 152 -18.04 -23.26 7.30
CA PHE A 152 -17.54 -22.11 6.55
C PHE A 152 -16.28 -21.55 7.23
N ILE A 153 -15.26 -21.29 6.44
CA ILE A 153 -14.06 -20.57 6.84
C ILE A 153 -13.88 -19.42 5.87
N LEU A 154 -14.10 -18.21 6.37
CA LEU A 154 -14.00 -16.97 5.62
C LEU A 154 -12.67 -16.30 5.99
N ALA A 155 -11.95 -15.80 5.01
CA ALA A 155 -10.74 -15.00 5.21
C ALA A 155 -10.89 -13.66 4.48
N THR A 156 -10.50 -12.58 5.14
CA THR A 156 -10.50 -11.23 4.55
C THR A 156 -9.30 -10.43 5.03
N THR A 157 -8.73 -9.62 4.14
CA THR A 157 -7.82 -8.53 4.53
C THR A 157 -8.54 -7.33 5.13
N ASP A 158 -9.76 -7.07 4.67
CA ASP A 158 -10.56 -5.93 5.08
C ASP A 158 -11.90 -6.39 5.70
N PRO A 159 -12.06 -6.30 7.04
CA PRO A 159 -13.32 -6.64 7.69
C PRO A 159 -14.38 -5.55 7.58
N GLN A 160 -14.02 -4.29 7.29
CA GLN A 160 -14.96 -3.17 7.27
C GLN A 160 -15.87 -3.22 6.05
N LYS A 161 -15.38 -3.77 4.93
CA LYS A 161 -16.17 -4.01 3.72
C LYS A 161 -17.22 -5.11 3.86
N LEU A 162 -17.21 -5.88 4.96
CA LEU A 162 -18.18 -6.95 5.17
C LEU A 162 -19.46 -6.43 5.83
N PRO A 163 -20.65 -6.84 5.34
CA PRO A 163 -21.91 -6.52 6.00
C PRO A 163 -21.93 -7.02 7.45
N ALA A 164 -22.44 -6.20 8.37
CA ALA A 164 -22.59 -6.55 9.79
C ALA A 164 -23.45 -7.82 10.03
N THR A 165 -24.31 -8.17 9.06
CA THR A 165 -25.10 -9.41 9.07
C THR A 165 -24.24 -10.67 9.01
N ILE A 166 -23.08 -10.64 8.34
CA ILE A 166 -22.14 -11.76 8.29
C ILE A 166 -21.28 -11.79 9.55
N LEU A 167 -20.80 -10.62 9.97
CA LEU A 167 -19.96 -10.49 11.18
C LEU A 167 -20.67 -11.05 12.41
N SER A 168 -21.96 -10.78 12.57
CA SER A 168 -22.76 -11.28 13.71
C SER A 168 -23.00 -12.80 13.70
N ARG A 169 -22.88 -13.46 12.54
CA ARG A 169 -23.07 -14.91 12.35
C ARG A 169 -21.76 -15.69 12.31
N CYS A 170 -20.61 -15.02 12.40
CA CYS A 170 -19.30 -15.67 12.32
C CYS A 170 -18.52 -15.50 13.62
N LEU A 171 -17.73 -16.50 13.99
CA LEU A 171 -16.74 -16.32 15.05
C LEU A 171 -15.50 -15.62 14.46
N GLN A 172 -15.26 -14.38 14.88
CA GLN A 172 -14.17 -13.56 14.35
C GLN A 172 -12.85 -13.83 15.08
N PHE A 173 -11.79 -14.06 14.30
CA PHE A 173 -10.41 -14.16 14.75
C PHE A 173 -9.55 -13.15 14.00
N SER A 174 -9.04 -12.15 14.74
CA SER A 174 -8.09 -11.18 14.21
C SER A 174 -6.66 -11.67 14.39
N LEU A 175 -5.98 -11.85 13.27
CA LEU A 175 -4.56 -12.19 13.19
C LEU A 175 -3.76 -10.89 13.15
N LYS A 176 -2.78 -10.79 14.05
CA LYS A 176 -1.92 -9.62 14.17
C LYS A 176 -0.79 -9.67 13.13
N ASN A 177 -0.22 -8.53 12.78
CA ASN A 177 1.05 -8.53 12.05
C ASN A 177 2.13 -9.14 12.95
N MET A 178 3.06 -9.88 12.35
CA MET A 178 4.21 -10.38 13.08
C MET A 178 5.24 -9.26 13.26
N THR A 179 5.91 -9.24 14.41
CA THR A 179 7.00 -8.30 14.62
C THR A 179 8.23 -8.72 13.79
N PRO A 180 9.06 -7.76 13.32
CA PRO A 180 10.24 -8.08 12.53
C PRO A 180 11.19 -9.07 13.21
N GLU A 181 11.36 -9.00 14.54
CA GLU A 181 12.21 -9.91 15.32
C GLU A 181 11.77 -11.36 15.13
N ARG A 182 10.45 -11.58 15.17
CA ARG A 182 9.86 -12.92 15.02
C ARG A 182 10.05 -13.48 13.62
N VAL A 183 9.98 -12.61 12.61
CA VAL A 183 10.24 -12.98 11.22
C VAL A 183 11.71 -13.33 11.03
N VAL A 184 12.62 -12.51 11.54
CA VAL A 184 14.08 -12.74 11.48
C VAL A 184 14.47 -14.04 12.18
N GLU A 185 13.96 -14.31 13.39
CA GLU A 185 14.22 -15.55 14.11
C GLU A 185 13.78 -16.78 13.31
N HIS A 186 12.62 -16.69 12.65
CA HIS A 186 12.13 -17.79 11.82
C HIS A 186 12.92 -17.95 10.53
N LEU A 187 13.31 -16.86 9.87
CA LEU A 187 14.17 -16.89 8.68
C LEU A 187 15.55 -17.48 9.00
N SER A 188 16.14 -17.10 10.13
CA SER A 188 17.41 -17.67 10.62
C SER A 188 17.30 -19.19 10.82
N HIS A 189 16.21 -19.66 11.43
CA HIS A 189 15.96 -21.09 11.57
C HIS A 189 15.83 -21.81 10.21
N VAL A 190 15.06 -21.24 9.28
CA VAL A 190 14.84 -21.85 7.95
C VAL A 190 16.13 -21.90 7.13
N LEU A 191 16.89 -20.80 7.06
CA LEU A 191 18.17 -20.77 6.32
C LEU A 191 19.21 -21.68 6.96
N GLY A 192 19.21 -21.80 8.30
CA GLY A 192 20.05 -22.75 9.02
C GLY A 192 19.76 -24.20 8.66
N VAL A 193 18.49 -24.58 8.48
CA VAL A 193 18.09 -25.94 8.06
C VAL A 193 18.39 -26.19 6.58
N GLU A 194 18.21 -25.18 5.72
CA GLU A 194 18.52 -25.29 4.29
C GLU A 194 20.03 -25.19 3.99
N ASN A 195 20.88 -24.95 5.00
CA ASN A 195 22.33 -24.73 4.88
C ASN A 195 22.72 -23.60 3.91
N VAL A 196 21.96 -22.49 3.93
CA VAL A 196 22.26 -21.30 3.13
C VAL A 196 23.07 -20.31 3.97
N PRO A 197 24.23 -19.81 3.49
CA PRO A 197 24.97 -18.75 4.19
C PRO A 197 24.18 -17.43 4.19
N PHE A 198 24.08 -16.79 5.35
CA PHE A 198 23.36 -15.53 5.51
C PHE A 198 24.07 -14.53 6.43
N GLU A 199 23.77 -13.25 6.24
CA GLU A 199 24.12 -12.15 7.16
C GLU A 199 22.90 -11.71 7.96
N ASP A 200 23.06 -11.40 9.25
CA ASP A 200 21.94 -10.98 10.12
C ASP A 200 21.29 -9.68 9.62
N ASP A 201 22.08 -8.71 9.16
CA ASP A 201 21.59 -7.45 8.57
C ASP A 201 20.67 -7.69 7.37
N ALA A 202 20.97 -8.71 6.56
CA ALA A 202 20.16 -9.08 5.40
C ALA A 202 18.78 -9.61 5.82
N LEU A 203 18.73 -10.38 6.92
CA LEU A 203 17.48 -10.88 7.47
C LEU A 203 16.59 -9.75 8.01
N TRP A 204 17.18 -8.75 8.66
CA TRP A 204 16.45 -7.57 9.13
C TRP A 204 15.82 -6.79 7.97
N LEU A 205 16.57 -6.61 6.87
CA LEU A 205 16.04 -5.96 5.66
C LEU A 205 14.87 -6.74 5.05
N LEU A 206 14.98 -8.07 4.95
CA LEU A 206 13.92 -8.94 4.47
C LEU A 206 12.70 -8.92 5.40
N GLY A 207 12.91 -8.96 6.71
CA GLY A 207 11.85 -8.90 7.72
C GLY A 207 11.05 -7.60 7.67
N ARG A 208 11.73 -6.47 7.43
CA ARG A 208 11.11 -5.15 7.24
C ARG A 208 10.34 -5.08 5.92
N ALA A 209 10.96 -5.50 4.82
CA ALA A 209 10.33 -5.49 3.51
C ALA A 209 9.08 -6.38 3.43
N ALA A 210 8.97 -7.36 4.33
CA ALA A 210 7.81 -8.23 4.44
C ALA A 210 6.61 -7.63 5.19
N ASP A 211 6.76 -6.50 5.88
CA ASP A 211 5.69 -5.81 6.63
C ASP A 211 4.82 -6.73 7.51
N GLY A 212 5.48 -7.68 8.19
CA GLY A 212 4.83 -8.65 9.07
C GLY A 212 4.14 -9.84 8.37
N SER A 213 4.25 -9.97 7.05
CA SER A 213 3.77 -11.11 6.25
C SER A 213 4.82 -12.21 6.14
N MET A 214 4.52 -13.42 6.65
CA MET A 214 5.46 -14.56 6.58
C MET A 214 5.66 -15.03 5.14
N ARG A 215 4.57 -14.98 4.36
CA ARG A 215 4.58 -15.41 2.96
C ARG A 215 5.50 -14.52 2.14
N ASP A 216 5.44 -13.21 2.36
CA ASP A 216 6.26 -12.26 1.61
C ASP A 216 7.71 -12.32 2.07
N ALA A 217 7.97 -12.44 3.37
CA ALA A 217 9.32 -12.70 3.90
C ALA A 217 9.99 -13.92 3.25
N MET A 218 9.30 -15.05 3.18
CA MET A 218 9.83 -16.27 2.54
C MET A 218 10.02 -16.09 1.04
N SER A 219 9.09 -15.40 0.37
CA SER A 219 9.18 -15.16 -1.09
C SER A 219 10.32 -14.21 -1.44
N LEU A 220 10.56 -13.19 -0.61
CA LEU A 220 11.70 -12.28 -0.75
C LEU A 220 13.02 -12.99 -0.43
N THR A 221 13.02 -13.90 0.53
CA THR A 221 14.20 -14.72 0.84
C THR A 221 14.57 -15.64 -0.32
N ASP A 222 13.59 -16.31 -0.95
CA ASP A 222 13.82 -17.09 -2.17
C ASP A 222 14.40 -16.22 -3.31
N GLN A 223 13.90 -15.00 -3.48
CA GLN A 223 14.42 -14.06 -4.47
C GLN A 223 15.86 -13.64 -4.13
N ALA A 224 16.15 -13.38 -2.86
CA ALA A 224 17.49 -13.05 -2.38
C ALA A 224 18.48 -14.20 -2.62
N ILE A 225 18.08 -15.45 -2.38
CA ILE A 225 18.89 -16.63 -2.65
C ILE A 225 19.17 -16.77 -4.17
N ALA A 226 18.16 -16.53 -5.00
CA ALA A 226 18.30 -16.58 -6.45
C ALA A 226 19.21 -15.47 -6.99
N PHE A 227 19.16 -14.28 -6.38
CA PHE A 227 19.99 -13.14 -6.77
C PHE A 227 21.44 -13.26 -6.27
N GLY A 228 21.64 -13.69 -5.02
CA GLY A 228 22.95 -13.84 -4.37
C GLY A 228 23.66 -15.18 -4.62
N GLU A 229 23.34 -15.86 -5.73
CA GLU A 229 23.94 -17.14 -6.16
C GLU A 229 23.98 -18.22 -5.04
N GLY A 230 22.92 -18.31 -4.23
CA GLY A 230 22.85 -19.25 -3.11
C GLY A 230 23.38 -18.73 -1.78
N LYS A 231 23.62 -17.42 -1.65
CA LYS A 231 23.96 -16.73 -0.40
C LYS A 231 23.03 -15.53 -0.19
N VAL A 232 22.79 -15.18 1.06
CA VAL A 232 21.94 -14.03 1.43
C VAL A 232 22.81 -12.97 2.12
N MET A 233 23.38 -12.07 1.31
CA MET A 233 24.20 -10.95 1.77
C MET A 233 23.40 -9.65 1.83
N ALA A 234 23.75 -8.75 2.75
CA ALA A 234 23.02 -7.49 2.93
C ALA A 234 23.13 -6.57 1.71
N ALA A 235 24.28 -6.53 1.04
CA ALA A 235 24.47 -5.74 -0.18
C ALA A 235 23.54 -6.20 -1.32
N ASP A 236 23.43 -7.51 -1.52
CA ASP A 236 22.61 -8.13 -2.56
C ASP A 236 21.12 -7.91 -2.30
N VAL A 237 20.68 -8.08 -1.05
CA VAL A 237 19.30 -7.83 -0.64
C VAL A 237 18.93 -6.35 -0.80
N ARG A 238 19.82 -5.41 -0.46
CA ARG A 238 19.58 -3.97 -0.68
C ARG A 238 19.41 -3.65 -2.16
N ALA A 239 20.29 -4.19 -3.00
CA ALA A 239 20.21 -4.03 -4.45
C ALA A 239 18.91 -4.61 -5.03
N MET A 240 18.48 -5.78 -4.53
CA MET A 240 17.22 -6.43 -4.91
C MET A 240 15.99 -5.59 -4.50
N LEU A 241 15.96 -5.10 -3.26
CA LEU A 241 14.83 -4.33 -2.73
C LEU A 241 14.82 -2.87 -3.21
N GLY A 242 15.89 -2.40 -3.85
CA GLY A 242 16.09 -0.98 -4.18
C GLY A 242 16.08 -0.09 -2.93
N THR A 243 16.41 -0.66 -1.77
CA THR A 243 16.38 0.06 -0.50
C THR A 243 17.70 0.78 -0.26
N LEU A 244 17.60 1.97 0.31
CA LEU A 244 18.74 2.78 0.72
C LEU A 244 19.57 2.02 1.75
N ASP A 245 20.90 2.14 1.63
CA ASP A 245 21.78 1.66 2.67
C ASP A 245 21.64 2.54 3.92
N HIS A 246 21.16 1.94 5.02
CA HIS A 246 21.08 2.59 6.32
C HIS A 246 22.43 3.20 6.74
N GLY A 247 23.56 2.58 6.36
CA GLY A 247 24.89 3.15 6.59
C GLY A 247 25.04 4.57 6.06
N GLN A 248 24.56 4.84 4.85
CA GLN A 248 24.65 6.16 4.23
C GLN A 248 23.75 7.20 4.92
N VAL A 249 22.59 6.79 5.42
CA VAL A 249 21.72 7.65 6.23
C VAL A 249 22.42 8.03 7.53
N TYR A 250 23.09 7.07 8.17
CA TYR A 250 23.92 7.33 9.34
C TYR A 250 25.09 8.26 9.02
N ASP A 251 25.76 8.12 7.86
CA ASP A 251 26.86 9.02 7.46
C ASP A 251 26.37 10.47 7.27
N VAL A 252 25.20 10.66 6.67
CA VAL A 252 24.55 11.98 6.54
C VAL A 252 24.24 12.57 7.93
N LEU A 253 23.73 11.76 8.86
CA LEU A 253 23.45 12.19 10.23
C LEU A 253 24.73 12.53 11.00
N HIS A 254 25.80 11.75 10.88
CA HIS A 254 27.10 12.06 11.49
C HIS A 254 27.69 13.34 10.93
N ALA A 255 27.66 13.55 9.61
CA ALA A 255 28.10 14.80 8.99
C ALA A 255 27.24 16.00 9.46
N LEU A 256 25.93 15.77 9.67
CA LEU A 256 25.04 16.78 10.23
C LEU A 256 25.41 17.13 11.68
N ILE A 257 25.81 16.15 12.50
CA ILE A 257 26.26 16.33 13.90
C ILE A 257 27.60 17.07 13.96
N ASP A 258 28.56 16.69 13.12
CA ASP A 258 29.87 17.34 13.08
C ASP A 258 29.82 18.77 12.54
N GLY A 259 28.71 19.16 11.91
CA GLY A 259 28.53 20.49 11.33
C GLY A 259 29.36 20.71 10.06
N ASP A 260 29.84 19.65 9.41
CA ASP A 260 30.67 19.73 8.22
C ASP A 260 29.82 19.73 6.95
N ALA A 261 29.56 20.93 6.42
CA ALA A 261 28.82 21.11 5.17
C ALA A 261 29.48 20.42 3.96
N ARG A 262 30.81 20.25 3.95
CA ARG A 262 31.52 19.59 2.86
C ARG A 262 31.30 18.08 2.92
N ALA A 263 31.46 17.49 4.09
CA ALA A 263 31.19 16.06 4.30
C ALA A 263 29.72 15.72 4.02
N LEU A 264 28.80 16.60 4.43
CA LEU A 264 27.37 16.45 4.16
C LEU A 264 27.07 16.43 2.65
N LEU A 265 27.53 17.42 1.89
CA LEU A 265 27.29 17.46 0.45
C LEU A 265 27.98 16.31 -0.31
N GLU A 266 29.11 15.83 0.19
CA GLU A 266 29.78 14.64 -0.34
C GLU A 266 28.96 13.36 -0.07
N ALA A 267 28.40 13.20 1.13
CA ALA A 267 27.49 12.10 1.43
C ALA A 267 26.25 12.14 0.52
N VAL A 268 25.64 13.32 0.33
CA VAL A 268 24.51 13.50 -0.61
C VAL A 268 24.91 13.16 -2.05
N ARG A 269 26.13 13.47 -2.47
CA ARG A 269 26.65 13.08 -3.79
C ARG A 269 26.74 11.56 -3.94
N HIS A 270 27.25 10.86 -2.93
CA HIS A 270 27.28 9.40 -2.92
C HIS A 270 25.88 8.76 -2.94
N LEU A 271 24.92 9.35 -2.21
CA LEU A 271 23.51 8.93 -2.34
C LEU A 271 23.02 9.13 -3.78
N ALA A 272 23.30 10.29 -4.40
CA ALA A 272 22.82 10.62 -5.74
C ALA A 272 23.33 9.65 -6.83
N GLU A 273 24.51 9.05 -6.67
CA GLU A 273 25.07 8.05 -7.60
C GLU A 273 24.20 6.80 -7.71
N GLN A 274 23.39 6.50 -6.69
CA GLN A 274 22.50 5.33 -6.64
C GLN A 274 21.07 5.64 -7.13
N GLY A 275 20.77 6.90 -7.46
CA GLY A 275 19.45 7.34 -7.90
C GLY A 275 18.30 7.11 -6.90
N PRO A 276 18.44 7.46 -5.61
CA PRO A 276 17.45 7.15 -4.60
C PRO A 276 16.20 8.03 -4.68
N ASP A 277 15.11 7.54 -4.08
CA ASP A 277 13.98 8.40 -3.73
C ASP A 277 14.34 9.32 -2.56
N TRP A 278 14.49 10.61 -2.83
CA TRP A 278 14.81 11.64 -1.84
C TRP A 278 13.74 11.77 -0.74
N ASN A 279 12.48 11.46 -1.04
CA ASN A 279 11.41 11.46 -0.03
C ASN A 279 11.59 10.27 0.92
N GLY A 280 11.92 9.10 0.37
CA GLY A 280 12.36 7.92 1.11
C GLY A 280 13.57 8.21 2.01
N VAL A 281 14.65 8.80 1.48
CA VAL A 281 15.86 9.17 2.26
C VAL A 281 15.47 10.05 3.45
N LEU A 282 14.70 11.12 3.21
CA LEU A 282 14.31 12.05 4.26
C LEU A 282 13.39 11.38 5.29
N SER A 283 12.51 10.48 4.85
CA SER A 283 11.66 9.69 5.75
C SER A 283 12.47 8.73 6.63
N GLU A 284 13.54 8.13 6.10
CA GLU A 284 14.46 7.31 6.90
C GLU A 284 15.24 8.16 7.92
N ILE A 285 15.73 9.34 7.53
CA ILE A 285 16.37 10.29 8.47
C ILE A 285 15.40 10.64 9.61
N LEU A 286 14.14 10.95 9.29
CA LEU A 286 13.11 11.26 10.28
C LEU A 286 12.81 10.07 11.21
N ASN A 287 12.75 8.85 10.68
CA ASN A 287 12.57 7.64 11.49
C ASN A 287 13.74 7.41 12.46
N VAL A 288 14.99 7.61 12.01
CA VAL A 288 16.16 7.49 12.89
C VAL A 288 16.13 8.57 13.97
N LEU A 289 15.86 9.84 13.62
CA LEU A 289 15.74 10.93 14.60
C LEU A 289 14.62 10.67 15.62
N HIS A 290 13.48 10.13 15.20
CA HIS A 290 12.40 9.73 16.09
C HIS A 290 12.84 8.65 17.08
N ARG A 291 13.55 7.61 16.60
CA ARG A 291 14.08 6.55 17.47
C ARG A 291 15.14 7.07 18.44
N VAL A 292 15.98 8.01 18.01
CA VAL A 292 16.95 8.70 18.86
C VAL A 292 16.22 9.50 19.96
N ALA A 293 15.16 10.24 19.63
CA ALA A 293 14.36 10.96 20.61
C ALA A 293 13.71 10.03 21.65
N ILE A 294 13.19 8.88 21.22
CA ILE A 294 12.68 7.85 22.13
C ILE A 294 13.80 7.30 23.01
N ALA A 295 14.98 7.01 22.44
CA ALA A 295 16.13 6.51 23.18
C ALA A 295 16.61 7.47 24.28
N GLN A 296 16.52 8.79 24.04
CA GLN A 296 16.86 9.82 25.03
C GLN A 296 15.85 9.87 26.18
N ALA A 297 14.56 9.70 25.90
CA ALA A 297 13.51 9.71 26.92
C ALA A 297 13.42 8.38 27.68
N LEU A 298 13.61 7.26 26.99
CA LEU A 298 13.51 5.90 27.51
C LEU A 298 14.55 4.98 26.84
N PRO A 299 15.75 4.83 27.43
CA PRO A 299 16.83 3.99 26.87
C PRO A 299 16.45 2.50 26.69
N ASP A 300 15.53 2.01 27.51
CA ASP A 300 15.02 0.62 27.46
C ASP A 300 13.84 0.44 26.49
N GLY A 301 13.27 1.53 25.98
CA GLY A 301 12.09 1.53 25.09
C GLY A 301 12.43 1.51 23.59
N VAL A 302 13.72 1.51 23.24
CA VAL A 302 14.15 1.49 21.83
C VAL A 302 13.87 0.13 21.24
N ASP A 303 12.95 0.09 20.28
CA ASP A 303 12.68 -1.11 19.50
C ASP A 303 13.91 -1.48 18.66
N ASN A 304 14.28 -2.76 18.69
CA ASN A 304 15.37 -3.32 17.90
C ASN A 304 14.91 -3.72 16.47
N GLY A 305 13.74 -3.25 16.04
CA GLY A 305 13.15 -3.52 14.72
C GLY A 305 14.04 -3.32 13.48
N HIS A 306 15.20 -2.67 13.62
CA HIS A 306 16.18 -2.42 12.55
C HIS A 306 17.58 -3.02 12.81
N GLY A 307 17.79 -3.75 13.92
CA GLY A 307 19.09 -4.34 14.26
C GLY A 307 20.21 -3.35 14.61
N ASP A 308 19.91 -2.05 14.71
CA ASP A 308 20.86 -0.94 14.83
C ASP A 308 20.79 -0.21 16.19
N ARG A 309 20.23 -0.87 17.22
CA ARG A 309 20.04 -0.29 18.56
C ARG A 309 21.29 0.40 19.10
N ASP A 310 22.46 -0.21 18.95
CA ASP A 310 23.72 0.34 19.45
C ASP A 310 24.12 1.66 18.75
N ARG A 311 23.84 1.77 17.44
CA ARG A 311 24.10 3.00 16.68
C ARG A 311 23.12 4.11 17.08
N VAL A 312 21.85 3.78 17.29
CA VAL A 312 20.84 4.74 17.79
C VAL A 312 21.20 5.23 19.19
N LEU A 313 21.63 4.34 20.08
CA LEU A 313 22.07 4.71 21.44
C LEU A 313 23.32 5.60 21.41
N ALA A 314 24.27 5.33 20.51
CA ALA A 314 25.44 6.20 20.32
C ALA A 314 25.04 7.61 19.84
N LEU A 315 24.11 7.71 18.88
CA LEU A 315 23.58 8.99 18.42
C LEU A 315 22.80 9.73 19.53
N ALA A 316 22.01 9.00 20.32
CA ALA A 316 21.25 9.56 21.44
C ALA A 316 22.14 10.19 22.52
N GLN A 317 23.34 9.66 22.72
CA GLN A 317 24.34 10.22 23.62
C GLN A 317 25.09 11.43 23.03
N ALA A 318 25.25 11.47 21.70
CA ALA A 318 26.00 12.52 21.02
C ALA A 318 25.19 13.80 20.76
N LEU A 319 23.87 13.67 20.55
CA LEU A 319 22.96 14.78 20.24
C LEU A 319 22.25 15.29 21.50
N PRO A 320 22.12 16.61 21.71
CA PRO A 320 21.19 17.15 22.71
C PRO A 320 19.74 16.99 22.25
N ALA A 321 18.81 16.85 23.20
CA ALA A 321 17.38 16.60 22.87
C ALA A 321 16.74 17.75 22.06
N GLU A 322 17.18 18.99 22.28
CA GLU A 322 16.71 20.17 21.54
C GLU A 322 17.05 20.08 20.04
N ASP A 323 18.28 19.65 19.71
CA ASP A 323 18.73 19.47 18.33
C ASP A 323 17.95 18.35 17.62
N VAL A 324 17.68 17.24 18.31
CA VAL A 324 16.91 16.12 17.74
C VAL A 324 15.51 16.57 17.35
N GLN A 325 14.82 17.28 18.24
CA GLN A 325 13.48 17.82 17.95
C GLN A 325 13.51 18.86 16.83
N PHE A 326 14.55 19.73 16.83
CA PHE A 326 14.73 20.73 15.78
C PHE A 326 14.95 20.09 14.40
N TYR A 327 15.88 19.13 14.28
CA TYR A 327 16.13 18.42 13.03
C TYR A 327 14.90 17.62 12.58
N TYR A 328 14.18 17.00 13.51
CA TYR A 328 12.94 16.28 13.19
C TYR A 328 11.87 17.23 12.61
N GLN A 329 11.66 18.40 13.23
CA GLN A 329 10.71 19.39 12.74
C GLN A 329 11.12 19.97 11.37
N MET A 330 12.41 20.32 11.19
CA MET A 330 12.93 20.80 9.92
C MET A 330 12.82 19.76 8.81
N GLY A 331 13.02 18.48 9.14
CA GLY A 331 12.86 17.38 8.18
C GLY A 331 11.41 17.17 7.78
N LEU A 332 10.44 17.31 8.71
CA LEU A 332 9.02 17.23 8.40
C LEU A 332 8.57 18.38 7.47
N ILE A 333 9.01 19.60 7.75
CA ILE A 333 8.75 20.76 6.88
C ILE A 333 9.41 20.52 5.51
N GLY A 334 10.66 20.05 5.52
CA GLY A 334 11.39 19.70 4.31
C GLY A 334 10.67 18.66 3.45
N ARG A 335 10.07 17.63 4.06
CA ARG A 335 9.32 16.59 3.34
C ARG A 335 8.06 17.12 2.68
N ARG A 336 7.36 18.06 3.34
CA ARG A 336 6.21 18.75 2.76
C ARG A 336 6.62 19.66 1.60
N ASP A 337 7.75 20.34 1.73
CA ASP A 337 8.22 21.33 0.75
C ASP A 337 9.01 20.69 -0.41
N LEU A 338 9.47 19.44 -0.28
CA LEU A 338 10.29 18.72 -1.28
C LEU A 338 9.61 18.61 -2.66
N PRO A 339 8.31 18.28 -2.79
CA PRO A 339 7.64 18.22 -4.09
C PRO A 339 7.47 19.59 -4.76
N LEU A 340 7.60 20.69 -4.00
CA LEU A 340 7.53 22.07 -4.51
C LEU A 340 8.88 22.58 -5.02
N ALA A 341 9.97 21.85 -4.75
CA ALA A 341 11.30 22.23 -5.19
C ALA A 341 11.45 22.06 -6.72
N PRO A 342 12.22 22.94 -7.39
CA PRO A 342 12.45 22.84 -8.84
C PRO A 342 13.24 21.59 -9.25
N ASP A 343 14.06 21.06 -8.33
CA ASP A 343 14.77 19.80 -8.44
C ASP A 343 14.71 19.08 -7.08
N PRO A 344 14.27 17.81 -6.99
CA PRO A 344 14.15 17.08 -5.73
C PRO A 344 15.47 16.99 -4.95
N ARG A 345 16.59 16.81 -5.66
CA ARG A 345 17.92 16.78 -5.04
C ARG A 345 18.28 18.15 -4.46
N GLY A 346 18.13 19.22 -5.25
CA GLY A 346 18.36 20.58 -4.75
C GLY A 346 17.46 20.95 -3.56
N GLY A 347 16.22 20.48 -3.55
CA GLY A 347 15.31 20.60 -2.41
C GLY A 347 15.85 19.91 -1.16
N PHE A 348 16.33 18.67 -1.29
CA PHE A 348 16.92 17.91 -0.19
C PHE A 348 18.21 18.55 0.34
N GLU A 349 19.12 18.98 -0.54
CA GLU A 349 20.34 19.71 -0.16
C GLU A 349 19.99 20.99 0.63
N MET A 350 18.97 21.73 0.20
CA MET A 350 18.51 22.93 0.91
C MET A 350 17.93 22.64 2.29
N VAL A 351 17.22 21.51 2.46
CA VAL A 351 16.71 21.08 3.77
C VAL A 351 17.86 20.78 4.72
N LEU A 352 18.87 20.01 4.29
CA LEU A 352 20.02 19.69 5.12
C LEU A 352 20.89 20.93 5.44
N LEU A 353 21.07 21.84 4.48
CA LEU A 353 21.76 23.11 4.72
C LEU A 353 21.00 24.01 5.71
N ARG A 354 19.66 24.00 5.67
CA ARG A 354 18.84 24.69 6.68
C ARG A 354 19.02 24.07 8.06
N MET A 355 19.06 22.75 8.16
CA MET A 355 19.35 22.05 9.43
C MET A 355 20.72 22.46 9.99
N LEU A 356 21.76 22.56 9.15
CA LEU A 356 23.09 23.03 9.58
C LEU A 356 23.11 24.51 9.99
N ALA A 357 22.40 25.37 9.25
CA ALA A 357 22.46 26.81 9.45
C ALA A 357 21.73 27.29 10.73
N PHE A 358 20.69 26.57 11.15
CA PHE A 358 19.81 26.97 12.23
C PHE A 358 19.94 26.03 13.44
N ARG A 359 21.13 25.90 14.00
CA ARG A 359 21.28 25.19 15.29
C ARG A 359 20.77 26.07 16.44
N PRO A 360 19.91 25.55 17.34
CA PRO A 360 19.58 26.27 18.56
C PRO A 360 20.87 26.52 19.34
N ALA A 361 21.09 27.76 19.73
CA ALA A 361 22.37 28.19 20.28
C ALA A 361 22.58 27.60 21.68
N ASP A 362 23.65 26.83 21.86
CA ASP A 362 24.26 26.68 23.18
C ASP A 362 24.52 28.07 23.75
N THR A 363 24.02 28.26 24.96
CA THR A 363 24.06 29.53 25.67
C THR A 363 25.50 29.94 26.00
N ALA A 364 25.83 31.17 25.62
CA ALA A 364 27.02 31.96 25.96
C ALA A 364 28.39 31.40 25.47
N ASP A 365 28.99 32.11 24.50
CA ASP A 365 30.29 31.87 23.85
C ASP A 365 30.34 30.81 22.72
N ALA A 366 29.75 31.15 21.57
CA ALA A 366 30.25 30.66 20.29
C ALA A 366 30.25 31.80 19.25
N PRO A 367 31.40 32.15 18.64
CA PRO A 367 31.41 33.06 17.50
C PRO A 367 30.61 32.41 16.38
N ARG A 368 29.78 33.19 15.66
CA ARG A 368 29.18 32.76 14.39
C ARG A 368 30.26 32.06 13.59
N GLN A 369 30.15 30.74 13.46
CA GLN A 369 31.15 29.93 12.78
C GLN A 369 31.06 30.33 11.31
N VAL A 370 31.99 31.19 10.88
CA VAL A 370 32.23 31.45 9.48
C VAL A 370 32.56 30.08 8.89
N LEU A 371 31.70 29.58 8.00
CA LEU A 371 31.94 28.36 7.23
C LEU A 371 33.41 28.35 6.82
N LYS A 372 34.11 27.27 7.18
CA LYS A 372 35.55 27.11 6.93
C LYS A 372 35.80 27.49 5.46
N PRO A 373 36.59 28.54 5.16
CA PRO A 373 36.75 28.99 3.80
C PRO A 373 37.36 27.84 3.00
N VAL A 374 36.65 27.40 1.97
CA VAL A 374 37.20 26.55 0.92
C VAL A 374 38.47 27.25 0.44
N GLY A 375 39.60 26.56 0.55
CA GLY A 375 40.95 27.14 0.46
C GLY A 375 41.19 27.93 -0.82
N ILE A 376 40.90 29.23 -0.78
CA ILE A 376 41.32 30.21 -1.76
C ILE A 376 42.20 31.20 -0.99
N SER A 377 43.50 31.18 -1.31
CA SER A 377 44.55 31.95 -0.66
C SER A 377 44.17 33.42 -0.48
N GLN A 378 44.06 33.85 0.77
CA GLN A 378 43.96 35.27 1.11
C GLN A 378 45.34 35.93 0.96
N ALA A 379 45.53 36.64 -0.15
CA ALA A 379 46.52 37.69 -0.25
C ALA A 379 45.81 38.98 -0.67
N THR A 380 46.17 40.06 0.03
CA THR A 380 45.77 41.47 -0.18
C THR A 380 44.35 41.86 0.23
N ALA A 381 44.18 42.13 1.52
CA ALA A 381 43.18 43.07 2.01
C ALA A 381 43.72 43.82 3.23
N ASP A 382 44.67 44.73 2.99
CA ASP A 382 44.97 45.78 3.97
C ASP A 382 45.45 47.04 3.24
N SER A 383 44.60 48.06 3.17
CA SER A 383 44.94 49.48 3.14
C SER A 383 43.71 50.33 2.82
N ALA A 384 43.15 50.94 3.86
CA ALA A 384 42.24 52.07 3.75
C ALA A 384 43.01 53.39 3.80
N LYS A 385 42.98 54.17 2.72
CA LYS A 385 42.93 55.65 2.74
C LYS A 385 42.65 56.23 1.33
N PRO A 386 41.78 57.26 1.20
CA PRO A 386 41.42 57.85 -0.09
C PRO A 386 42.22 59.13 -0.36
N VAL A 387 42.63 59.37 -1.62
CA VAL A 387 42.99 60.72 -2.11
C VAL A 387 42.61 60.85 -3.59
N ALA A 388 41.91 61.94 -3.89
CA ALA A 388 41.46 62.36 -5.22
C ALA A 388 42.60 62.92 -6.10
N ALA A 389 42.46 62.77 -7.43
CA ALA A 389 42.70 63.77 -8.49
C ALA A 389 43.15 63.11 -9.82
N ALA A 390 42.41 63.38 -10.90
CA ALA A 390 42.78 63.16 -12.32
C ALA A 390 43.92 64.14 -12.75
N PRO A 391 44.60 64.07 -13.94
CA PRO A 391 44.11 63.58 -15.26
C PRO A 391 45.16 63.00 -16.27
N ALA A 392 44.69 62.79 -17.52
CA ALA A 392 45.38 62.94 -18.83
C ALA A 392 46.04 61.74 -19.59
N VAL A 393 45.27 61.21 -20.56
CA VAL A 393 45.52 60.91 -22.00
C VAL A 393 46.95 60.62 -22.54
N ALA A 394 47.16 59.36 -23.00
CA ALA A 394 47.75 58.81 -24.28
C ALA A 394 49.12 59.32 -24.84
N PRO A 395 49.91 58.55 -25.66
CA PRO A 395 49.44 57.59 -26.67
C PRO A 395 50.24 56.28 -26.87
N ALA A 396 49.69 55.50 -27.81
CA ALA A 396 50.01 54.14 -28.22
C ALA A 396 51.36 53.93 -28.92
N ALA A 397 51.88 52.70 -28.81
CA ALA A 397 52.78 52.07 -29.78
C ALA A 397 52.26 50.67 -30.12
N ALA A 398 52.20 50.39 -31.42
CA ALA A 398 51.61 49.22 -32.06
C ALA A 398 52.46 47.93 -31.90
N PRO A 399 51.87 46.74 -32.11
CA PRO A 399 52.51 45.45 -31.85
C PRO A 399 53.37 44.97 -33.03
N ALA A 400 54.47 44.28 -32.73
CA ALA A 400 55.24 43.50 -33.71
C ALA A 400 55.02 41.99 -33.44
N PRO A 401 54.78 41.17 -34.49
CA PRO A 401 54.49 39.75 -34.37
C PRO A 401 55.75 38.89 -34.52
N ALA A 402 55.86 37.82 -33.73
CA ALA A 402 56.74 36.67 -33.94
C ALA A 402 56.33 35.58 -32.93
N ALA A 403 56.30 34.29 -33.21
CA ALA A 403 56.34 33.49 -34.42
C ALA A 403 55.84 32.12 -33.95
N VAL A 404 54.94 31.50 -34.70
CA VAL A 404 54.48 30.13 -34.44
C VAL A 404 55.46 29.18 -35.12
N ALA A 405 56.04 28.26 -34.36
CA ALA A 405 56.76 27.10 -34.88
C ALA A 405 56.37 25.86 -34.05
N PRO A 406 56.38 24.67 -34.67
CA PRO A 406 55.34 23.67 -34.50
C PRO A 406 55.66 22.64 -33.42
N VAL A 407 54.60 22.14 -32.75
CA VAL A 407 54.68 20.96 -31.90
C VAL A 407 54.58 19.72 -32.79
N MET A 408 55.67 18.95 -32.82
CA MET A 408 55.79 17.65 -33.47
C MET A 408 54.84 16.62 -32.86
N GLU A 409 54.11 15.92 -33.73
CA GLU A 409 53.52 14.60 -33.47
C GLU A 409 54.62 13.59 -33.08
N PRO A 410 54.44 12.79 -32.02
CA PRO A 410 55.19 11.57 -31.85
C PRO A 410 54.56 10.43 -32.68
N ALA A 411 55.40 9.83 -33.52
CA ALA A 411 55.14 8.62 -34.28
C ALA A 411 54.94 7.38 -33.36
N PRO A 412 54.25 6.32 -33.83
CA PRO A 412 53.78 5.21 -33.02
C PRO A 412 54.90 4.21 -32.69
N ALA A 413 54.94 3.75 -31.44
CA ALA A 413 55.73 2.61 -30.98
C ALA A 413 54.96 1.28 -31.19
N PRO A 414 55.65 0.15 -31.35
CA PRO A 414 55.14 -1.02 -32.05
C PRO A 414 54.20 -1.89 -31.21
N VAL A 415 53.27 -2.52 -31.91
CA VAL A 415 52.38 -3.60 -31.45
C VAL A 415 53.23 -4.80 -31.03
N ALA A 416 53.10 -5.21 -29.76
CA ALA A 416 53.56 -6.51 -29.29
C ALA A 416 52.39 -7.51 -29.39
N GLU A 417 52.63 -8.62 -30.08
CA GLU A 417 51.72 -9.77 -30.14
C GLU A 417 51.52 -10.40 -28.75
N PRO A 418 50.34 -10.99 -28.48
CA PRO A 418 50.08 -11.72 -27.25
C PRO A 418 50.72 -13.13 -27.33
N GLU A 419 51.65 -13.42 -26.43
CA GLU A 419 52.20 -14.76 -26.20
C GLU A 419 51.41 -15.45 -25.06
N PRO A 420 51.10 -16.76 -25.16
CA PRO A 420 49.97 -17.39 -24.48
C PRO A 420 50.22 -17.70 -23.01
N GLU A 421 49.13 -17.69 -22.23
CA GLU A 421 49.07 -18.18 -20.85
C GLU A 421 49.51 -19.65 -20.76
N PRO A 422 50.38 -20.01 -19.79
CA PRO A 422 50.75 -21.40 -19.57
C PRO A 422 49.64 -22.17 -18.84
N LEU A 423 49.31 -23.33 -19.39
CA LEU A 423 48.53 -24.39 -18.74
C LEU A 423 49.17 -24.82 -17.40
N PRO A 424 48.38 -25.25 -16.40
CA PRO A 424 48.90 -25.77 -15.15
C PRO A 424 49.40 -27.22 -15.34
N GLU A 425 50.59 -27.51 -14.84
CA GLU A 425 51.12 -28.87 -14.66
C GLU A 425 51.50 -29.13 -13.20
N PRO A 426 51.52 -30.41 -12.77
CA PRO A 426 50.91 -30.85 -11.52
C PRO A 426 51.91 -30.81 -10.36
N VAL A 427 51.42 -30.47 -9.17
CA VAL A 427 52.18 -30.67 -7.94
C VAL A 427 51.84 -32.04 -7.36
N ALA A 428 52.89 -32.83 -7.18
CA ALA A 428 52.88 -34.23 -6.81
C ALA A 428 52.32 -34.49 -5.41
N GLU A 429 51.74 -35.70 -5.31
CA GLU A 429 51.25 -36.40 -4.14
C GLU A 429 52.24 -36.39 -2.97
N VAL A 430 51.75 -36.01 -1.79
CA VAL A 430 52.34 -36.45 -0.53
C VAL A 430 51.40 -37.50 0.06
N ILE A 431 51.83 -38.75 -0.08
CA ILE A 431 51.32 -39.92 0.62
C ILE A 431 51.78 -39.80 2.07
N ILE A 432 50.84 -39.72 3.02
CA ILE A 432 51.10 -40.14 4.40
C ILE A 432 49.96 -41.07 4.82
N ASP A 433 50.38 -42.29 5.14
CA ASP A 433 49.59 -43.44 5.55
C ASP A 433 48.59 -43.16 6.68
N LEU A 434 47.40 -43.72 6.52
CA LEU A 434 46.59 -44.17 7.65
C LEU A 434 47.22 -45.43 8.25
N PRO A 435 47.27 -45.51 9.58
CA PRO A 435 46.95 -46.78 10.24
C PRO A 435 45.91 -46.58 11.35
N TRP A 436 44.80 -47.31 11.24
CA TRP A 436 43.90 -47.59 12.35
C TRP A 436 44.61 -48.48 13.38
N ASP A 437 44.36 -48.27 14.68
CA ASP A 437 43.88 -49.28 15.64
C ASP A 437 44.03 -48.82 17.12
N ASP A 438 42.85 -48.57 17.75
CA ASP A 438 42.48 -48.76 19.17
C ASP A 438 43.24 -48.03 20.33
N PRO A 439 42.65 -47.95 21.55
CA PRO A 439 41.49 -47.16 21.96
C PRO A 439 41.87 -46.20 23.11
N VAL A 440 41.27 -45.01 23.22
CA VAL A 440 41.42 -44.18 24.43
C VAL A 440 40.06 -43.73 24.94
N GLU A 441 39.78 -44.14 26.17
CA GLU A 441 38.60 -43.85 26.98
C GLU A 441 38.33 -42.34 27.12
N PRO A 442 37.07 -41.92 27.34
CA PRO A 442 36.73 -40.52 27.48
C PRO A 442 37.22 -39.96 28.83
N GLU A 443 38.17 -39.02 28.79
CA GLU A 443 38.46 -38.15 29.93
C GLU A 443 37.37 -37.07 30.08
N ILE A 444 36.83 -37.03 31.29
CA ILE A 444 35.79 -36.13 31.77
C ILE A 444 36.47 -34.86 32.31
N VAL A 445 36.16 -33.69 31.75
CA VAL A 445 36.45 -32.37 32.36
C VAL A 445 35.24 -31.48 32.12
N GLN A 446 34.24 -31.53 33.01
CA GLN A 446 33.96 -30.56 34.08
C GLN A 446 33.58 -29.16 33.59
N GLN A 447 32.26 -28.95 33.54
CA GLN A 447 31.61 -27.64 33.55
C GLN A 447 31.79 -26.96 34.91
N PRO A 448 31.88 -25.62 34.97
CA PRO A 448 32.08 -24.91 36.23
C PRO A 448 30.82 -24.94 37.10
N VAL A 449 31.08 -25.26 38.36
CA VAL A 449 30.17 -25.37 39.50
C VAL A 449 29.60 -24.00 39.87
N VAL A 450 28.26 -23.92 39.96
CA VAL A 450 27.57 -22.93 40.80
C VAL A 450 27.30 -23.61 42.14
N GLU A 451 27.80 -23.00 43.22
CA GLU A 451 27.65 -23.50 44.58
C GLU A 451 26.18 -23.52 45.06
N PRO A 452 25.83 -24.46 45.95
CA PRO A 452 24.46 -24.78 46.31
C PRO A 452 23.97 -23.96 47.51
N VAL A 453 22.73 -23.49 47.45
CA VAL A 453 22.00 -23.01 48.64
C VAL A 453 21.00 -24.07 49.08
N LEU A 454 21.30 -24.61 50.25
CA LEU A 454 20.57 -25.51 51.14
C LEU A 454 19.03 -25.52 51.04
N GLU A 455 18.50 -26.74 51.04
CA GLU A 455 17.14 -27.08 51.45
C GLU A 455 16.90 -26.69 52.92
N THR A 456 15.90 -25.84 53.14
CA THR A 456 15.11 -25.86 54.37
C THR A 456 13.64 -25.95 53.98
N VAL A 457 13.05 -27.10 54.31
CA VAL A 457 11.61 -27.31 54.39
C VAL A 457 11.03 -26.31 55.41
N ALA A 458 10.25 -25.35 54.94
CA ALA A 458 9.38 -24.50 55.76
C ALA A 458 8.14 -24.10 54.93
N GLU A 459 6.98 -24.50 55.45
CA GLU A 459 5.61 -24.01 55.28
C GLU A 459 5.26 -23.11 54.08
N GLN A 460 4.42 -23.67 53.19
CA GLN A 460 3.40 -22.88 52.47
C GLN A 460 2.41 -22.29 53.49
N PRO A 461 2.08 -20.99 53.42
CA PRO A 461 0.83 -20.52 54.01
C PRO A 461 -0.32 -20.95 53.09
N GLU A 462 -1.13 -21.90 53.57
CA GLU A 462 -2.44 -22.22 53.00
C GLU A 462 -3.33 -20.97 52.99
N LEU A 463 -3.89 -20.64 51.82
CA LEU A 463 -4.98 -19.67 51.72
C LEU A 463 -6.21 -20.24 52.46
N PRO A 464 -6.86 -19.47 53.36
CA PRO A 464 -8.05 -19.96 54.06
C PRO A 464 -9.23 -20.15 53.09
N PRO A 465 -10.01 -21.24 53.23
CA PRO A 465 -11.21 -21.48 52.43
C PRO A 465 -12.35 -20.54 52.84
N MET A 466 -13.12 -20.05 51.86
CA MET A 466 -14.36 -19.31 52.11
C MET A 466 -15.39 -20.20 52.82
N PRO A 467 -16.01 -19.74 53.92
CA PRO A 467 -17.01 -20.52 54.63
C PRO A 467 -18.36 -20.54 53.88
N LEU A 468 -18.96 -21.73 53.85
CA LEU A 468 -20.33 -22.00 53.38
C LEU A 468 -21.38 -21.26 54.24
N PRO A 469 -22.53 -20.87 53.68
CA PRO A 469 -23.60 -20.26 54.45
C PRO A 469 -24.44 -21.32 55.18
N THR A 470 -24.66 -21.13 56.48
CA THR A 470 -25.68 -21.84 57.28
C THR A 470 -26.49 -20.83 58.11
N PRO A 471 -27.72 -21.19 58.53
CA PRO A 471 -28.88 -20.30 58.47
C PRO A 471 -29.24 -19.60 59.80
N ASP A 472 -30.32 -18.81 59.69
CA ASP A 472 -31.18 -18.22 60.72
C ASP A 472 -30.69 -16.97 61.46
N SER A 473 -31.17 -15.80 60.99
CA SER A 473 -31.95 -14.91 61.87
C SER A 473 -32.90 -13.99 61.07
N VAL A 474 -34.17 -14.08 61.44
CA VAL A 474 -35.41 -13.37 61.06
C VAL A 474 -35.23 -11.83 61.15
N VAL A 475 -35.86 -10.95 60.34
CA VAL A 475 -37.23 -10.35 60.38
C VAL A 475 -37.25 -9.18 59.33
N PRO A 476 -38.37 -8.60 58.85
CA PRO A 476 -39.50 -9.07 58.02
C PRO A 476 -39.66 -8.30 56.66
N GLU A 477 -40.63 -8.75 55.84
CA GLU A 477 -41.03 -8.21 54.51
C GLU A 477 -41.51 -6.74 54.49
N ALA A 478 -41.25 -6.07 53.36
CA ALA A 478 -41.97 -4.89 52.87
C ALA A 478 -42.04 -4.91 51.33
N PRO A 479 -43.10 -4.34 50.71
CA PRO A 479 -43.87 -5.00 49.64
C PRO A 479 -43.54 -4.58 48.19
N GLU A 480 -44.05 -5.38 47.25
CA GLU A 480 -44.06 -5.22 45.79
C GLU A 480 -44.71 -3.92 45.30
N TRP A 481 -44.04 -3.21 44.38
CA TRP A 481 -44.61 -2.07 43.65
C TRP A 481 -44.54 -2.34 42.14
N VAL A 482 -45.73 -2.44 41.58
CA VAL A 482 -46.08 -2.71 40.18
C VAL A 482 -45.70 -1.53 39.29
N ALA A 483 -45.14 -1.82 38.11
CA ALA A 483 -44.85 -0.86 37.06
C ALA A 483 -46.13 -0.32 36.40
N ALA A 484 -46.19 1.00 36.20
CA ALA A 484 -47.11 1.67 35.28
C ALA A 484 -46.35 2.78 34.51
N PRO A 485 -46.71 3.05 33.23
CA PRO A 485 -45.85 3.70 32.25
C PRO A 485 -45.96 5.24 32.26
N MET A 486 -44.89 5.94 31.84
CA MET A 486 -44.90 7.38 31.57
C MET A 486 -45.04 7.65 30.06
N PRO A 487 -45.88 8.63 29.64
CA PRO A 487 -46.08 9.02 28.25
C PRO A 487 -45.13 10.15 27.78
N GLU A 488 -44.99 10.23 26.45
CA GLU A 488 -44.20 11.19 25.66
C GLU A 488 -44.67 12.67 25.79
N PRO A 489 -43.81 13.68 25.53
CA PRO A 489 -44.23 15.07 25.45
C PRO A 489 -44.46 15.56 24.00
N THR A 490 -45.54 16.30 23.80
CA THR A 490 -45.83 17.14 22.62
C THR A 490 -45.78 18.64 22.96
N ALA A 491 -45.49 19.45 21.94
CA ALA A 491 -45.19 20.88 21.94
C ALA A 491 -46.30 21.86 22.42
N ALA A 492 -45.87 23.05 22.89
CA ALA A 492 -46.24 24.40 22.39
C ALA A 492 -46.20 25.51 23.48
N ASP A 493 -45.54 26.63 23.13
CA ASP A 493 -45.73 28.07 23.46
C ASP A 493 -45.95 28.53 24.92
N VAL A 494 -45.26 29.59 25.39
CA VAL A 494 -45.67 31.02 25.36
C VAL A 494 -44.54 31.96 25.86
N ASP A 495 -44.36 33.08 25.15
CA ASP A 495 -43.53 34.27 25.41
C ASP A 495 -43.82 35.09 26.70
N VAL A 496 -42.87 35.98 27.06
CA VAL A 496 -43.02 37.47 27.20
C VAL A 496 -42.26 38.11 28.40
N ALA A 497 -41.37 39.06 28.04
CA ALA A 497 -41.00 40.36 28.66
C ALA A 497 -39.89 40.53 29.74
N THR A 498 -38.79 41.14 29.25
CA THR A 498 -37.85 42.17 29.79
C THR A 498 -38.54 43.44 30.38
N PRO A 499 -37.88 44.54 30.91
CA PRO A 499 -36.44 44.94 30.93
C PRO A 499 -35.89 45.70 32.20
N GLY A 500 -34.57 45.96 32.24
CA GLY A 500 -34.01 47.29 32.60
C GLY A 500 -33.00 47.40 33.76
N MET A 501 -31.72 47.70 33.45
CA MET A 501 -30.98 48.94 33.84
C MET A 501 -29.44 48.79 33.79
N ASP A 502 -28.87 49.65 32.94
CA ASP A 502 -27.48 50.04 32.59
C ASP A 502 -26.37 50.10 33.67
N LEU A 503 -25.14 49.70 33.30
CA LEU A 503 -23.98 50.61 33.05
C LEU A 503 -22.64 49.88 32.86
N ASP A 504 -22.11 50.01 31.63
CA ASP A 504 -20.73 50.18 31.12
C ASP A 504 -19.51 49.31 31.55
N ASP A 505 -18.92 48.75 30.47
CA ASP A 505 -17.50 48.60 30.09
C ASP A 505 -16.63 47.40 30.53
N GLU A 506 -16.04 46.82 29.47
CA GLU A 506 -14.96 45.83 29.31
C GLU A 506 -15.25 44.31 29.35
N PRO A 507 -14.81 43.54 28.33
CA PRO A 507 -15.17 42.14 28.15
C PRO A 507 -14.22 41.20 28.89
N PRO A 508 -14.72 40.13 29.53
CA PRO A 508 -13.90 38.98 29.85
C PRO A 508 -14.34 37.73 29.06
N LEU A 509 -13.36 37.16 28.37
CA LEU A 509 -13.08 35.72 28.26
C LEU A 509 -14.24 34.83 27.75
N ASP A 510 -14.22 34.55 26.45
CA ASP A 510 -14.96 33.44 25.85
C ASP A 510 -14.38 32.09 26.34
N GLU A 511 -14.97 31.52 27.39
CA GLU A 511 -15.13 30.07 27.53
C GLU A 511 -16.41 29.68 26.77
N ASP A 512 -16.23 29.06 25.61
CA ASP A 512 -17.07 27.98 25.04
C ASP A 512 -16.63 27.72 23.58
N TYR A 513 -15.40 27.22 23.42
CA TYR A 513 -14.97 26.63 22.15
C TYR A 513 -15.50 25.20 22.11
N ILE A 514 -16.68 25.00 21.52
CA ILE A 514 -17.14 23.68 21.13
C ILE A 514 -16.29 23.27 19.92
N GLU A 515 -15.35 22.35 20.12
CA GLU A 515 -14.66 21.68 19.03
C GLU A 515 -15.68 20.95 18.14
N PRO A 516 -15.71 21.18 16.81
CA PRO A 516 -16.48 20.33 15.92
C PRO A 516 -15.79 18.97 15.82
N ASP A 517 -16.58 17.92 16.02
CA ASP A 517 -16.22 16.50 15.96
C ASP A 517 -15.35 16.18 14.72
N MET A 518 -14.11 15.75 14.95
CA MET A 518 -13.11 15.48 13.90
C MET A 518 -13.51 14.34 12.96
N ASP A 519 -14.48 13.50 13.33
CA ASP A 519 -14.93 12.35 12.53
C ASP A 519 -15.71 12.76 11.26
N SER A 520 -16.29 13.97 11.22
CA SER A 520 -17.05 14.48 10.08
C SER A 520 -16.18 15.11 8.98
N ALA A 521 -14.98 15.59 9.34
CA ALA A 521 -14.06 16.21 8.39
C ALA A 521 -13.32 15.17 7.52
N TYR A 522 -13.10 13.96 8.06
CA TYR A 522 -12.44 12.89 7.33
C TYR A 522 -13.37 12.18 6.34
N SER A 523 -14.67 12.10 6.59
CA SER A 523 -15.61 11.50 5.63
C SER A 523 -15.73 12.34 4.35
N TYR A 524 -15.62 13.67 4.45
CA TYR A 524 -15.74 14.57 3.31
C TYR A 524 -14.49 14.59 2.40
N LEU A 525 -13.32 14.24 2.95
CA LEU A 525 -12.08 14.11 2.18
C LEU A 525 -11.95 12.74 1.50
N ASP A 526 -12.54 11.69 2.09
CA ASP A 526 -12.54 10.33 1.53
C ASP A 526 -13.55 10.17 0.37
N ASP A 527 -14.68 10.90 0.42
CA ASP A 527 -15.63 11.01 -0.70
C ASP A 527 -15.01 11.71 -1.93
N LEU A 528 -14.08 12.68 -1.73
CA LEU A 528 -13.37 13.34 -2.83
C LEU A 528 -12.21 12.50 -3.40
N ALA A 529 -11.61 11.63 -2.60
CA ALA A 529 -10.52 10.74 -3.03
C ALA A 529 -11.05 9.51 -3.80
N SER A 530 -12.25 9.03 -3.47
CA SER A 530 -12.88 7.88 -4.12
C SER A 530 -13.46 8.18 -5.51
N GLU A 531 -13.72 9.45 -5.85
CA GLU A 531 -14.14 9.85 -7.20
C GLU A 531 -13.01 9.87 -8.24
N HIS A 532 -11.72 9.89 -7.84
CA HIS A 532 -10.59 9.99 -8.77
C HIS A 532 -9.91 8.66 -9.14
N ALA A 533 -10.38 7.53 -8.59
CA ALA A 533 -9.81 6.20 -8.85
C ALA A 533 -10.81 5.19 -9.45
N ALA A 534 -11.97 5.66 -9.90
CA ALA A 534 -12.83 4.88 -10.78
C ALA A 534 -12.36 5.05 -12.22
N GLU A 535 -12.05 3.95 -12.91
CA GLU A 535 -12.10 3.94 -14.37
C GLU A 535 -13.44 4.55 -14.81
N PRO A 536 -13.47 5.41 -15.85
CA PRO A 536 -14.69 6.11 -16.22
C PRO A 536 -15.78 5.08 -16.46
N ALA A 537 -16.82 5.12 -15.62
CA ALA A 537 -18.01 4.31 -15.82
C ALA A 537 -18.47 4.52 -17.26
N PRO A 538 -18.78 3.47 -18.03
CA PRO A 538 -19.27 3.64 -19.40
C PRO A 538 -20.49 4.56 -19.34
N GLU A 539 -20.41 5.69 -20.05
CA GLU A 539 -21.52 6.64 -20.15
C GLU A 539 -22.78 5.84 -20.53
N PRO A 540 -23.92 6.04 -19.84
CA PRO A 540 -25.14 5.31 -20.17
C PRO A 540 -25.47 5.54 -21.64
N GLU A 541 -25.49 4.44 -22.42
CA GLU A 541 -25.77 4.53 -23.85
C GLU A 541 -27.13 5.21 -24.05
N PRO A 542 -27.18 6.30 -24.84
CA PRO A 542 -28.42 7.04 -25.00
C PRO A 542 -29.45 6.16 -25.73
N GLU A 543 -30.66 6.07 -25.19
CA GLU A 543 -31.76 5.28 -25.76
C GLU A 543 -31.97 5.63 -27.25
N PRO A 544 -32.30 4.65 -28.11
CA PRO A 544 -32.53 4.89 -29.52
C PRO A 544 -33.68 5.88 -29.73
N ALA A 545 -33.44 6.89 -30.58
CA ALA A 545 -34.39 7.95 -30.89
C ALA A 545 -35.72 7.40 -31.43
N ALA A 546 -36.83 8.06 -31.08
CA ALA A 546 -38.17 7.68 -31.55
C ALA A 546 -38.36 7.88 -33.06
N MET A 547 -37.63 8.82 -33.69
CA MET A 547 -37.67 9.09 -35.12
C MET A 547 -36.29 9.54 -35.67
N PRO A 548 -35.93 9.19 -36.93
CA PRO A 548 -34.70 9.67 -37.57
C PRO A 548 -34.74 11.20 -37.77
N ALA A 549 -33.60 11.87 -37.58
CA ALA A 549 -33.50 13.32 -37.76
C ALA A 549 -33.87 13.75 -39.19
N THR A 550 -34.79 14.69 -39.33
CA THR A 550 -35.24 15.22 -40.63
C THR A 550 -35.29 16.75 -40.62
N GLY A 551 -34.90 17.37 -41.73
CA GLY A 551 -34.92 18.84 -41.86
C GLY A 551 -33.89 19.55 -40.98
N LEU A 552 -34.33 20.39 -40.04
CA LEU A 552 -33.48 21.23 -39.20
C LEU A 552 -32.64 20.43 -38.20
N ALA A 553 -33.14 19.30 -37.69
CA ALA A 553 -32.38 18.41 -36.83
C ALA A 553 -31.17 17.80 -37.58
N LEU A 554 -31.32 17.49 -38.88
CA LEU A 554 -30.22 16.98 -39.71
C LEU A 554 -29.15 18.06 -39.94
N GLN A 555 -29.57 19.31 -40.16
CA GLN A 555 -28.63 20.43 -40.26
C GLN A 555 -27.82 20.61 -38.96
N TRP A 556 -28.45 20.44 -37.80
CA TRP A 556 -27.75 20.47 -36.51
C TRP A 556 -26.75 19.31 -36.35
N LEU A 557 -27.13 18.09 -36.78
CA LEU A 557 -26.23 16.93 -36.79
C LEU A 557 -24.97 17.16 -37.64
N GLU A 558 -25.08 17.88 -38.76
CA GLU A 558 -23.94 18.20 -39.63
C GLU A 558 -23.10 19.39 -39.14
N LEU A 559 -23.71 20.33 -38.42
CA LEU A 559 -23.06 21.52 -37.90
C LEU A 559 -22.30 21.26 -36.60
N PHE A 560 -22.83 20.43 -35.71
CA PHE A 560 -22.25 20.16 -34.39
C PHE A 560 -20.75 19.79 -34.43
N PRO A 561 -20.27 18.86 -35.29
CA PRO A 561 -18.85 18.49 -35.33
C PRO A 561 -17.91 19.61 -35.78
N LYS A 562 -18.42 20.69 -36.37
CA LYS A 562 -17.64 21.83 -36.88
C LYS A 562 -17.52 22.96 -35.86
N LEU A 563 -18.24 22.88 -34.75
CA LEU A 563 -18.22 23.90 -33.70
C LEU A 563 -17.03 23.66 -32.75
N PRO A 564 -16.31 24.72 -32.32
CA PRO A 564 -15.20 24.62 -31.39
C PRO A 564 -15.70 24.49 -29.93
N ILE A 565 -16.55 23.49 -29.66
CA ILE A 565 -17.13 23.25 -28.33
C ILE A 565 -16.60 21.96 -27.73
N THR A 566 -16.07 22.03 -26.51
CA THR A 566 -15.47 20.90 -25.79
C THR A 566 -16.00 20.82 -24.35
N GLY A 567 -15.91 19.64 -23.74
CA GLY A 567 -16.32 19.40 -22.35
C GLY A 567 -17.84 19.54 -22.14
N MET A 568 -18.25 20.12 -21.00
CA MET A 568 -19.65 20.21 -20.60
C MET A 568 -20.57 20.92 -21.61
N THR A 569 -20.10 22.00 -22.26
CA THR A 569 -20.89 22.70 -23.30
C THR A 569 -21.11 21.80 -24.52
N GLY A 570 -20.11 21.00 -24.87
CA GLY A 570 -20.20 20.01 -25.95
C GLY A 570 -21.19 18.90 -25.64
N SER A 571 -21.18 18.38 -24.41
CA SER A 571 -22.14 17.36 -23.96
C SER A 571 -23.59 17.87 -24.01
N ILE A 572 -23.85 19.11 -23.61
CA ILE A 572 -25.18 19.72 -23.71
C ILE A 572 -25.59 19.87 -25.18
N ALA A 573 -24.72 20.43 -26.02
CA ALA A 573 -25.01 20.62 -27.43
C ALA A 573 -25.20 19.30 -28.20
N ALA A 574 -24.50 18.24 -27.78
CA ALA A 574 -24.64 16.89 -28.34
C ALA A 574 -26.00 16.26 -28.02
N ASN A 575 -26.62 16.66 -26.90
CA ASN A 575 -27.94 16.18 -26.47
C ASN A 575 -29.09 17.13 -26.82
N CYS A 576 -28.82 18.17 -27.63
CA CYS A 576 -29.83 19.10 -28.13
C CYS A 576 -30.29 18.76 -29.55
N THR A 577 -31.55 19.08 -29.86
CA THR A 577 -32.08 19.08 -31.24
C THR A 577 -32.57 20.45 -31.67
N LEU A 578 -32.28 20.83 -32.91
CA LEU A 578 -32.74 22.08 -33.53
C LEU A 578 -34.14 21.93 -34.11
N ILE A 579 -35.05 22.78 -33.65
CA ILE A 579 -36.49 22.68 -33.95
C ILE A 579 -36.99 23.87 -34.75
N ALA A 580 -36.56 25.08 -34.42
CA ALA A 580 -36.96 26.28 -35.15
C ALA A 580 -35.79 27.23 -35.35
N VAL A 581 -35.77 27.85 -36.53
CA VAL A 581 -34.83 28.92 -36.90
C VAL A 581 -35.66 30.08 -37.45
N GLU A 582 -35.84 31.13 -36.63
CA GLU A 582 -36.55 32.35 -36.99
C GLU A 582 -35.56 33.50 -37.13
N GLY A 583 -34.96 33.61 -38.33
CA GLY A 583 -33.93 34.62 -38.62
C GLY A 583 -32.70 34.44 -37.73
N ASP A 584 -32.48 35.38 -36.81
CA ASP A 584 -31.36 35.36 -35.87
C ASP A 584 -31.70 34.66 -34.53
N HIS A 585 -32.92 34.10 -34.38
CA HIS A 585 -33.35 33.39 -33.17
C HIS A 585 -33.43 31.88 -33.42
N TRP A 586 -32.71 31.10 -32.62
CA TRP A 586 -32.62 29.64 -32.77
C TRP A 586 -33.19 28.96 -31.51
N LEU A 587 -34.07 27.99 -31.72
CA LEU A 587 -34.70 27.20 -30.65
C LEU A 587 -34.17 25.76 -30.66
N LEU A 588 -33.55 25.38 -29.55
CA LEU A 588 -33.07 24.01 -29.28
C LEU A 588 -33.90 23.39 -28.16
N HIS A 589 -34.24 22.11 -28.28
CA HIS A 589 -34.75 21.33 -27.16
C HIS A 589 -33.66 20.45 -26.57
N LEU A 590 -33.58 20.43 -25.25
CA LEU A 590 -32.68 19.58 -24.46
C LEU A 590 -33.50 18.63 -23.59
N ASP A 591 -33.06 17.37 -23.49
CA ASP A 591 -33.69 16.40 -22.61
C ASP A 591 -33.63 16.87 -21.13
N PRO A 592 -34.75 16.86 -20.38
CA PRO A 592 -34.78 17.17 -18.95
C PRO A 592 -33.78 16.37 -18.10
N ALA A 593 -33.33 15.19 -18.54
CA ALA A 593 -32.28 14.42 -17.86
C ALA A 593 -30.95 15.19 -17.75
N HIS A 594 -30.67 16.10 -18.68
CA HIS A 594 -29.47 16.94 -18.69
C HIS A 594 -29.70 18.34 -18.10
N SER A 595 -30.85 18.57 -17.47
CA SER A 595 -31.20 19.85 -16.83
C SER A 595 -30.23 20.25 -15.71
N ALA A 596 -29.67 19.28 -14.98
CA ALA A 596 -28.70 19.53 -13.90
C ALA A 596 -27.39 20.18 -14.41
N LEU A 597 -27.02 19.93 -15.67
CA LEU A 597 -25.81 20.49 -16.29
C LEU A 597 -26.10 21.80 -17.04
N PHE A 598 -27.38 22.12 -17.27
CA PHE A 598 -27.81 23.28 -18.04
C PHE A 598 -27.84 24.55 -17.18
N ASN A 599 -26.94 25.49 -17.50
CA ASN A 599 -26.82 26.79 -16.83
C ASN A 599 -26.76 27.93 -17.86
N ALA A 600 -27.14 29.15 -17.44
CA ALA A 600 -27.09 30.35 -18.29
C ALA A 600 -25.68 30.61 -18.88
N THR A 601 -24.62 30.19 -18.18
CA THR A 601 -23.23 30.27 -18.67
C THR A 601 -22.99 29.34 -19.86
N GLN A 602 -23.56 28.13 -19.85
CA GLN A 602 -23.42 27.17 -20.94
C GLN A 602 -24.21 27.61 -22.17
N GLN A 603 -25.41 28.16 -21.97
CA GLN A 603 -26.20 28.77 -23.04
C GLN A 603 -25.46 29.92 -23.72
N ARG A 604 -24.79 30.80 -22.95
CA ARG A 604 -23.96 31.88 -23.51
C ARG A 604 -22.78 31.34 -24.31
N ARG A 605 -22.03 30.37 -23.76
CA ARG A 605 -20.88 29.75 -24.46
C ARG A 605 -21.27 29.06 -25.76
N LEU A 606 -22.41 28.37 -25.78
CA LEU A 606 -22.93 27.76 -27.01
C LEU A 606 -23.35 28.83 -28.02
N ASN A 607 -23.99 29.90 -27.57
CA ASN A 607 -24.36 31.02 -28.44
C ASN A 607 -23.12 31.72 -29.02
N ASP A 608 -22.08 31.93 -28.21
CA ASP A 608 -20.82 32.55 -28.65
C ASP A 608 -20.10 31.68 -29.69
N ALA A 609 -20.09 30.35 -29.49
CA ALA A 609 -19.52 29.41 -30.46
C ALA A 609 -20.27 29.41 -31.81
N LEU A 610 -21.60 29.50 -31.78
CA LEU A 610 -22.41 29.62 -32.99
C LEU A 610 -22.22 30.98 -33.67
N ASN A 611 -22.12 32.06 -32.90
CA ASN A 611 -21.84 33.39 -33.42
C ASN A 611 -20.47 33.48 -34.08
N GLN A 612 -19.46 32.84 -33.49
CA GLN A 612 -18.12 32.75 -34.05
C GLN A 612 -18.11 31.95 -35.36
N TYR A 613 -18.82 30.82 -35.42
CA TYR A 613 -18.88 29.99 -36.62
C TYR A 613 -19.66 30.66 -37.77
N HIS A 614 -20.80 31.29 -37.47
CA HIS A 614 -21.64 31.96 -38.48
C HIS A 614 -21.24 33.42 -38.77
N GLN A 615 -20.31 33.99 -37.99
CA GLN A 615 -19.89 35.41 -38.06
C GLN A 615 -21.09 36.38 -38.01
N ARG A 616 -22.10 36.05 -37.21
CA ARG A 616 -23.36 36.81 -37.03
C ARG A 616 -23.76 36.81 -35.56
N THR A 617 -24.64 37.73 -35.16
CA THR A 617 -25.21 37.81 -33.81
C THR A 617 -26.51 37.03 -33.74
N LEU A 618 -26.43 35.75 -33.40
CA LEU A 618 -27.57 34.87 -33.12
C LEU A 618 -27.96 34.96 -31.64
N THR A 619 -29.23 34.73 -31.38
CA THR A 619 -29.81 34.60 -30.04
C THR A 619 -30.37 33.19 -29.90
N LEU A 620 -29.77 32.42 -28.99
CA LEU A 620 -30.10 31.02 -28.78
C LEU A 620 -30.97 30.84 -27.54
N SER A 621 -32.13 30.21 -27.70
CA SER A 621 -33.02 29.78 -26.63
C SER A 621 -33.05 28.25 -26.54
N ILE A 622 -32.84 27.72 -25.33
CA ILE A 622 -32.92 26.28 -25.04
C ILE A 622 -34.14 26.01 -24.15
N GLU A 623 -35.01 25.10 -24.57
CA GLU A 623 -36.16 24.63 -23.79
C GLU A 623 -35.93 23.18 -23.33
N LEU A 624 -36.34 22.88 -22.08
CA LEU A 624 -36.19 21.56 -21.48
C LEU A 624 -37.37 20.67 -21.86
N ILE A 625 -37.35 20.14 -23.07
CA ILE A 625 -38.38 19.26 -23.63
C ILE A 625 -37.66 18.05 -24.23
N LYS A 626 -38.13 16.84 -23.91
CA LYS A 626 -37.54 15.61 -24.46
C LYS A 626 -37.57 15.66 -26.00
N PRO A 627 -36.42 15.58 -26.67
CA PRO A 627 -36.37 15.67 -28.13
C PRO A 627 -37.03 14.45 -28.78
N GLU A 628 -37.93 14.68 -29.73
CA GLU A 628 -38.62 13.59 -30.49
C GLU A 628 -37.74 13.02 -31.62
N GLN A 629 -36.75 13.79 -32.08
CA GLN A 629 -35.85 13.44 -33.17
C GLN A 629 -34.44 13.11 -32.66
N GLU A 630 -33.69 12.37 -33.46
CA GLU A 630 -32.33 11.91 -33.14
C GLU A 630 -31.37 13.07 -32.81
N THR A 631 -30.76 13.01 -31.61
CA THR A 631 -29.72 13.96 -31.17
C THR A 631 -28.34 13.59 -31.74
N PRO A 632 -27.38 14.54 -31.82
CA PRO A 632 -25.99 14.23 -32.19
C PRO A 632 -25.34 13.12 -31.37
N ALA A 633 -25.61 13.04 -30.06
CA ALA A 633 -25.11 11.99 -29.18
C ALA A 633 -25.71 10.62 -29.54
N GLN A 634 -27.01 10.54 -29.79
CA GLN A 634 -27.69 9.31 -30.22
C GLN A 634 -27.20 8.86 -31.60
N ALA A 635 -27.02 9.79 -32.55
CA ALA A 635 -26.49 9.48 -33.87
C ALA A 635 -25.03 8.99 -33.82
N ALA A 636 -24.20 9.57 -32.95
CA ALA A 636 -22.82 9.13 -32.75
C ALA A 636 -22.76 7.76 -32.07
N SER A 637 -23.68 7.46 -31.14
CA SER A 637 -23.82 6.14 -30.52
C SER A 637 -24.21 5.08 -31.55
N ARG A 638 -25.24 5.32 -32.37
CA ARG A 638 -25.65 4.41 -33.46
C ARG A 638 -24.49 4.13 -34.43
N ARG A 639 -23.78 5.16 -34.89
CA ARG A 639 -22.62 5.00 -35.79
C ARG A 639 -21.45 4.25 -35.14
N ARG A 640 -21.31 4.27 -33.81
CA ARG A 640 -20.32 3.45 -33.09
C ARG A 640 -20.78 1.99 -33.04
N ALA A 641 -22.04 1.75 -32.68
CA ALA A 641 -22.62 0.41 -32.64
C ALA A 641 -22.64 -0.29 -34.01
N ASP A 642 -22.97 0.43 -35.09
CA ASP A 642 -22.96 -0.12 -36.45
C ASP A 642 -21.53 -0.50 -36.87
N ARG A 643 -20.52 0.33 -36.56
CA ARG A 643 -19.11 0.02 -36.83
C ARG A 643 -18.59 -1.17 -36.03
N GLN A 644 -18.99 -1.28 -34.77
CA GLN A 644 -18.66 -2.43 -33.93
C GLN A 644 -19.20 -3.72 -34.56
N ARG A 645 -20.45 -3.70 -35.01
CA ARG A 645 -21.08 -4.84 -35.68
C ARG A 645 -20.40 -5.20 -36.99
N GLU A 646 -20.05 -4.20 -37.81
CA GLU A 646 -19.28 -4.42 -39.05
C GLU A 646 -17.90 -5.04 -38.76
N ALA A 647 -17.22 -4.60 -37.69
CA ALA A 647 -15.93 -5.17 -37.28
C ALA A 647 -16.08 -6.64 -36.85
N GLU A 648 -17.09 -6.95 -36.04
CA GLU A 648 -17.40 -8.32 -35.64
C GLU A 648 -17.74 -9.21 -36.85
N GLU A 649 -18.59 -8.72 -37.76
CA GLU A 649 -18.94 -9.44 -38.99
C GLU A 649 -17.73 -9.64 -39.90
N SER A 650 -16.81 -8.68 -39.98
CA SER A 650 -15.58 -8.80 -40.76
C SER A 650 -14.64 -9.89 -40.22
N ILE A 651 -14.52 -9.98 -38.89
CA ILE A 651 -13.70 -10.99 -38.20
C ILE A 651 -14.33 -12.37 -38.36
N HIS A 652 -15.66 -12.47 -38.27
CA HIS A 652 -16.36 -13.74 -38.47
C HIS A 652 -16.37 -14.22 -39.93
N SER A 653 -16.36 -13.29 -40.89
CA SER A 653 -16.33 -13.61 -42.32
C SER A 653 -14.92 -13.84 -42.87
N ASP A 654 -13.86 -13.62 -42.07
CA ASP A 654 -12.49 -13.87 -42.49
C ASP A 654 -12.23 -15.38 -42.71
N PRO A 655 -11.84 -15.80 -43.94
CA PRO A 655 -11.56 -17.19 -44.27
C PRO A 655 -10.45 -17.83 -43.41
N PHE A 656 -9.47 -17.05 -42.96
CA PHE A 656 -8.38 -17.53 -42.12
C PHE A 656 -8.86 -17.84 -40.71
N ILE A 657 -9.69 -16.97 -40.13
CA ILE A 657 -10.28 -17.16 -38.79
C ILE A 657 -11.21 -18.37 -38.80
N GLN A 658 -12.02 -18.53 -39.85
CA GLN A 658 -12.86 -19.72 -40.02
C GLN A 658 -12.04 -21.02 -40.12
N GLN A 659 -10.90 -21.00 -40.83
CA GLN A 659 -9.98 -22.14 -40.87
C GLN A 659 -9.36 -22.44 -39.49
N MET A 660 -8.98 -21.41 -38.73
CA MET A 660 -8.46 -21.59 -37.37
C MET A 660 -9.51 -22.16 -36.40
N MET A 661 -10.76 -21.70 -36.49
CA MET A 661 -11.88 -22.26 -35.72
C MET A 661 -12.13 -23.73 -36.07
N GLN A 662 -12.07 -24.09 -37.36
CA GLN A 662 -12.31 -25.48 -37.81
C GLN A 662 -11.15 -26.44 -37.52
N GLN A 663 -9.90 -26.01 -37.68
CA GLN A 663 -8.73 -26.88 -37.51
C GLN A 663 -8.27 -26.99 -36.04
N PHE A 664 -8.39 -25.90 -35.27
CA PHE A 664 -7.81 -25.82 -33.93
C PHE A 664 -8.85 -25.66 -32.81
N GLY A 665 -10.15 -25.57 -33.14
CA GLY A 665 -11.20 -25.35 -32.14
C GLY A 665 -11.09 -23.99 -31.44
N ALA A 666 -10.49 -23.00 -32.10
CA ALA A 666 -10.27 -21.67 -31.56
C ALA A 666 -11.60 -20.92 -31.32
N VAL A 667 -11.65 -20.08 -30.30
CA VAL A 667 -12.82 -19.25 -29.94
C VAL A 667 -12.41 -17.78 -30.03
N VAL A 668 -13.17 -16.99 -30.78
CA VAL A 668 -12.98 -15.53 -30.86
C VAL A 668 -13.52 -14.89 -29.57
N ARG A 669 -12.71 -14.04 -28.94
CA ARG A 669 -13.13 -13.27 -27.75
C ARG A 669 -13.80 -11.98 -28.21
N HIS A 670 -15.13 -11.96 -28.19
CA HIS A 670 -15.95 -10.84 -28.66
C HIS A 670 -15.62 -9.51 -27.95
N ASP A 671 -15.34 -9.58 -26.65
CA ASP A 671 -15.02 -8.42 -25.80
C ASP A 671 -13.67 -7.73 -26.16
N THR A 672 -12.93 -8.26 -27.13
CA THR A 672 -11.62 -7.73 -27.56
C THR A 672 -11.61 -7.19 -28.99
N ILE A 673 -12.79 -7.13 -29.64
CA ILE A 673 -12.93 -6.61 -30.99
C ILE A 673 -13.09 -5.09 -30.91
N GLU A 674 -12.07 -4.35 -31.38
CA GLU A 674 -12.12 -2.90 -31.46
C GLU A 674 -12.20 -2.44 -32.94
N PRO A 675 -13.08 -1.47 -33.27
CA PRO A 675 -13.20 -0.96 -34.62
C PRO A 675 -12.03 -0.01 -34.88
N VAL A 676 -11.27 -0.24 -35.95
CA VAL A 676 -10.15 0.63 -36.32
C VAL A 676 -10.69 2.03 -36.64
N GLU A 677 -10.30 3.04 -35.86
CA GLU A 677 -10.59 4.43 -36.19
C GLU A 677 -9.83 4.79 -37.48
N ALA A 678 -10.56 5.20 -38.51
CA ALA A 678 -9.91 5.79 -39.68
C ALA A 678 -9.08 6.98 -39.19
N PRO A 679 -7.78 7.10 -39.54
CA PRO A 679 -7.02 8.27 -39.19
C PRO A 679 -7.77 9.48 -39.75
N VAL A 680 -8.12 10.40 -38.85
CA VAL A 680 -8.67 11.69 -39.22
C VAL A 680 -7.71 12.26 -40.26
N THR A 681 -8.14 12.28 -41.53
CA THR A 681 -7.47 13.03 -42.57
C THR A 681 -7.56 14.49 -42.14
N GLN A 682 -6.55 14.95 -41.40
CA GLN A 682 -6.25 16.36 -41.26
C GLN A 682 -5.94 16.83 -42.68
N GLY A 683 -6.98 17.33 -43.34
CA GLY A 683 -6.88 17.93 -44.65
C GLY A 683 -5.94 19.11 -44.59
N SER A 684 -5.08 19.16 -45.61
CA SER A 684 -4.19 20.25 -45.97
C SER A 684 -4.84 21.62 -46.03
#